data_AF-A0A7C8MP25-F1
#
_entry.id   AF-A0A7C8MP25-F1
#
_cell.length_a   1.000
_cell.length_b   1.000
_cell.length_c   1.000
_cell.angle_alpha   90.00
_cell.angle_beta   90.00
_cell.angle_gamma   90.00
#
_symmetry.space_group_name_H-M   'P 1'
#
loop_
_entity.id
_entity.type
_entity.pdbx_description
1 polymer ?
#
loop_
_entity_poly.entity_id
_entity_poly.type
_entity_poly.pdbx_seq_one_letter_code
_entity_poly.pdbx_strand_id
1 'polypeptide(L)'
;MKAGQWDAQNKKVVINDIPIPELKEAQFLVRIKSASLCHSDLMSLARDHGNTVTMGHEGAGVIEKIHPSAEGKGFKIGDAIGFGYFINVCYECDGCQIHNQRCENTELPTCQGQSLQPFSSFFPFTPSSRKLPKWIWILLAAPASSRTSGHLLHVGIADSIILHQGFHTDGFFQEFVLVDYHNAVVLPPEIDVRRASPLFCAGITGKLPCVRWDYSHMAYHFNRVPYFPTAEIPTRETNPNVAFNAIDSCELQPGQWIAIVGCGGLGQYAVQYAKAMGCHVIGVDISDDSLNSAKGYGADAIFNSRTQADTYVDEIRKLSGKGVHAAAVFSGANAAFDGAIPLLRTNGLLMVVGIAPQPLQINGLDLITGRYRIKADSTGVPQRMRKAVEFTAKNNIQPNVDFRKIEDLPVMVDDMKNVAKKTAATMATRTLESRFERMSVNDENDYQKTKVVTTTTQVAHNSGRSNLYKVALQTQAANAVSAAVTLPSQAAQRKAAQPSSPTRKALPTAASRASDEAGQVERKSAVIIEQPSIKQFHLGMFEIGRPLGKGKFGRVYLARERTSGFICALKVLHKSELSQGRVEKQVRREIEIQSNLRHPNILQLFGHFHDSKRVFLILEFAAKGELYKHLRRENRFPEWKASQYIAQMASALRYLHRKHVIHRDIKPENILVGIHGEIKISDFGWSVHAPNSRRDTMCGTLDYLPPEMIKPGSSDNSYNEKVDLWSLGVLTYEFLVGEAPFEDTPVMTHRRIARADMSIPSFVSPEARDLIKKLLVLDPEKRIPLEQVQTHPWIVKHCIKSSGRDKSS
;
A
#
# COMPACT_ATOMS: atom_id res chain seq x y z
N MET A 1 -31.59 19.92 34.45
CA MET A 1 -30.24 19.38 34.58
C MET A 1 -29.33 20.24 33.71
N LYS A 2 -28.13 20.56 34.19
CA LYS A 2 -27.23 21.47 33.48
C LYS A 2 -26.62 20.80 32.25
N ALA A 3 -26.56 21.56 31.16
CA ALA A 3 -25.86 21.21 29.93
C ALA A 3 -25.07 22.41 29.40
N GLY A 4 -23.82 22.16 29.01
CA GLY A 4 -22.97 23.11 28.29
C GLY A 4 -23.22 23.00 26.80
N GLN A 5 -23.90 24.00 26.23
CA GLN A 5 -24.39 23.98 24.86
C GLN A 5 -23.78 25.09 24.02
N TRP A 6 -23.59 24.82 22.73
CA TRP A 6 -23.29 25.82 21.72
C TRP A 6 -24.58 26.52 21.28
N ASP A 7 -24.69 27.81 21.58
CA ASP A 7 -25.75 28.67 21.09
C ASP A 7 -25.38 29.13 19.67
N ALA A 8 -26.00 28.52 18.67
CA ALA A 8 -25.72 28.80 17.25
C ALA A 8 -26.10 30.23 16.82
N GLN A 9 -27.09 30.84 17.48
CA GLN A 9 -27.55 32.20 17.17
C GLN A 9 -26.56 33.26 17.66
N ASN A 10 -26.13 33.14 18.93
CA ASN A 10 -25.20 34.06 19.56
C ASN A 10 -23.72 33.67 19.41
N LYS A 11 -23.43 32.52 18.79
CA LYS A 11 -22.07 31.97 18.52
C LYS A 11 -21.18 31.92 19.77
N LYS A 12 -21.77 31.45 20.87
CA LYS A 12 -21.15 31.37 22.20
C LYS A 12 -21.51 30.05 22.88
N VAL A 13 -20.76 29.69 23.92
CA VAL A 13 -21.14 28.58 24.81
C VAL A 13 -22.00 29.12 25.94
N VAL A 14 -23.09 28.42 26.24
CA VAL A 14 -24.05 28.74 27.32
C VAL A 14 -24.26 27.53 28.22
N ILE A 15 -24.66 27.78 29.46
CA ILE A 15 -25.10 26.74 30.39
C ILE A 15 -26.61 26.84 30.52
N ASN A 16 -27.31 25.82 30.03
CA ASN A 16 -28.77 25.74 30.03
C ASN A 16 -29.25 24.64 30.96
N ASP A 17 -30.46 24.76 31.48
CA ASP A 17 -31.17 23.67 32.15
C ASP A 17 -32.09 22.95 31.17
N ILE A 18 -31.83 21.65 30.97
CA ILE A 18 -32.57 20.76 30.06
C ILE A 18 -33.20 19.59 30.85
N PRO A 19 -34.22 18.89 30.31
CA PRO A 19 -34.75 17.67 30.94
C PRO A 19 -33.72 16.52 30.92
N ILE A 20 -33.84 15.59 31.87
CA ILE A 20 -33.08 14.33 31.84
C ILE A 20 -33.62 13.48 30.68
N PRO A 21 -32.75 12.93 29.80
CA PRO A 21 -33.21 12.22 28.60
C PRO A 21 -33.81 10.85 28.93
N GLU A 22 -34.84 10.47 28.17
CA GLU A 22 -35.52 9.17 28.31
C GLU A 22 -34.72 8.02 27.70
N LEU A 23 -34.72 6.89 28.41
CA LEU A 23 -33.87 5.74 28.14
C LEU A 23 -34.43 4.86 27.02
N LYS A 24 -33.60 4.51 26.02
CA LYS A 24 -34.00 3.75 24.84
C LYS A 24 -33.34 2.37 24.79
N GLU A 25 -33.69 1.56 23.78
CA GLU A 25 -33.09 0.25 23.56
C GLU A 25 -31.55 0.31 23.47
N ALA A 26 -30.90 -0.75 23.97
CA ALA A 26 -29.45 -0.88 24.06
C ALA A 26 -28.70 0.21 24.87
N GLN A 27 -29.41 1.06 25.63
CA GLN A 27 -28.78 2.19 26.34
C GLN A 27 -28.72 2.05 27.87
N PHE A 28 -27.78 2.81 28.44
CA PHE A 28 -27.68 3.16 29.85
C PHE A 28 -28.00 4.64 30.04
N LEU A 29 -28.65 4.98 31.16
CA LEU A 29 -28.66 6.35 31.67
C LEU A 29 -27.45 6.48 32.60
N VAL A 30 -26.50 7.33 32.20
CA VAL A 30 -25.21 7.47 32.87
C VAL A 30 -25.09 8.87 33.44
N ARG A 31 -24.77 8.99 34.72
CA ARG A 31 -24.44 10.27 35.34
C ARG A 31 -22.97 10.58 35.14
N ILE A 32 -22.68 11.71 34.51
CA ILE A 32 -21.32 12.14 34.22
C ILE A 32 -20.54 12.38 35.53
N LYS A 33 -19.26 11.98 35.52
CA LYS A 33 -18.26 12.29 36.54
C LYS A 33 -17.11 13.11 35.96
N SER A 34 -16.80 12.93 34.68
CA SER A 34 -16.03 13.88 33.88
C SER A 34 -16.41 13.84 32.40
N ALA A 35 -16.35 15.01 31.77
CA ALA A 35 -16.25 15.15 30.32
C ALA A 35 -15.03 16.05 30.05
N SER A 36 -14.37 15.86 28.92
CA SER A 36 -13.12 16.57 28.60
C SER A 36 -13.29 17.42 27.35
N LEU A 37 -12.61 18.57 27.32
CA LEU A 37 -12.68 19.54 26.24
C LEU A 37 -11.47 19.34 25.31
N CYS A 38 -11.74 18.89 24.08
CA CYS A 38 -10.73 18.53 23.10
C CYS A 38 -10.73 19.52 21.92
N HIS A 39 -9.64 19.55 21.16
CA HIS A 39 -9.50 20.50 20.05
C HIS A 39 -10.55 20.28 18.95
N SER A 40 -10.98 19.04 18.73
CA SER A 40 -12.05 18.73 17.78
C SER A 40 -13.43 19.23 18.23
N ASP A 41 -13.68 19.46 19.54
CA ASP A 41 -14.89 20.17 19.98
C ASP A 41 -14.88 21.63 19.51
N LEU A 42 -13.74 22.32 19.61
CA LEU A 42 -13.58 23.68 19.07
C LEU A 42 -13.73 23.74 17.54
N MET A 43 -13.30 22.68 16.82
CA MET A 43 -13.56 22.54 15.38
C MET A 43 -15.03 22.23 15.08
N SER A 44 -15.74 21.56 15.99
CA SER A 44 -17.19 21.36 15.92
C SER A 44 -17.94 22.70 16.03
N LEU A 45 -17.49 23.62 16.89
CA LEU A 45 -18.08 24.97 17.02
C LEU A 45 -17.94 25.84 15.76
N ALA A 46 -17.03 25.50 14.84
CA ALA A 46 -16.88 26.20 13.56
C ALA A 46 -17.89 25.76 12.49
N ARG A 47 -18.69 24.71 12.76
CA ARG A 47 -19.78 24.26 11.89
C ARG A 47 -21.07 25.01 12.21
N ASP A 48 -21.90 25.23 11.20
CA ASP A 48 -23.28 25.66 11.42
C ASP A 48 -24.13 24.41 11.72
N HIS A 49 -24.65 24.34 12.95
CA HIS A 49 -25.52 23.26 13.41
C HIS A 49 -27.01 23.59 13.22
N GLY A 50 -27.35 24.82 12.83
CA GLY A 50 -28.72 25.34 12.72
C GLY A 50 -29.48 25.50 14.06
N ASN A 51 -29.15 24.67 15.04
CA ASN A 51 -29.80 24.58 16.36
C ASN A 51 -28.77 24.64 17.49
N THR A 52 -29.24 24.89 18.71
CA THR A 52 -28.45 24.74 19.94
C THR A 52 -28.13 23.26 20.17
N VAL A 53 -26.87 22.92 20.47
CA VAL A 53 -26.41 21.53 20.67
C VAL A 53 -25.47 21.40 21.86
N THR A 54 -25.61 20.35 22.66
CA THR A 54 -24.73 20.06 23.80
C THR A 54 -23.34 19.63 23.31
N MET A 55 -22.29 20.19 23.92
CA MET A 55 -20.90 19.97 23.51
C MET A 55 -20.30 18.65 24.03
N GLY A 56 -19.14 18.28 23.49
CA GLY A 56 -18.22 17.28 24.07
C GLY A 56 -18.44 15.88 23.55
N HIS A 57 -17.39 15.24 23.07
CA HIS A 57 -17.45 13.90 22.47
C HIS A 57 -16.77 12.81 23.31
N GLU A 58 -16.32 13.12 24.53
CA GLU A 58 -15.64 12.18 25.42
C GLU A 58 -16.10 12.32 26.87
N GLY A 59 -16.31 11.18 27.53
CA GLY A 59 -16.99 11.14 28.83
C GLY A 59 -16.69 9.89 29.65
N ALA A 60 -16.82 10.07 30.97
CA ALA A 60 -16.80 9.00 31.95
C ALA A 60 -17.82 9.29 33.06
N GLY A 61 -18.43 8.24 33.60
CA GLY A 61 -19.61 8.36 34.44
C GLY A 61 -19.91 7.11 35.26
N VAL A 62 -21.06 7.10 35.91
CA VAL A 62 -21.60 5.95 36.66
C VAL A 62 -22.99 5.62 36.11
N ILE A 63 -23.26 4.33 35.89
CA ILE A 63 -24.58 3.85 35.42
C ILE A 63 -25.61 4.05 36.54
N GLU A 64 -26.64 4.87 36.28
CA GLU A 64 -27.76 5.10 37.20
C GLU A 64 -28.99 4.25 36.81
N LYS A 65 -29.21 3.97 35.52
CA LYS A 65 -30.25 3.06 35.02
C LYS A 65 -29.79 2.28 33.78
N ILE A 66 -30.34 1.08 33.60
CA ILE A 66 -30.09 0.19 32.44
C ILE A 66 -31.43 -0.07 31.74
N HIS A 67 -31.46 -0.08 30.40
CA HIS A 67 -32.64 -0.49 29.65
C HIS A 67 -32.76 -2.03 29.66
N PRO A 68 -33.95 -2.64 29.73
CA PRO A 68 -34.10 -4.11 29.76
C PRO A 68 -33.36 -4.85 28.62
N SER A 69 -33.29 -4.29 27.41
CA SER A 69 -32.52 -4.88 26.29
C SER A 69 -30.99 -4.74 26.39
N ALA A 70 -30.49 -4.00 27.37
CA ALA A 70 -29.08 -3.87 27.74
C ALA A 70 -28.72 -4.62 29.05
N GLU A 71 -29.68 -5.27 29.70
CA GLU A 71 -29.42 -6.15 30.85
C GLU A 71 -28.65 -7.41 30.42
N GLY A 72 -27.90 -8.01 31.36
CA GLY A 72 -27.07 -9.20 31.12
C GLY A 72 -25.83 -8.96 30.25
N LYS A 73 -25.63 -7.75 29.67
CA LYS A 73 -24.50 -7.40 28.79
C LYS A 73 -23.15 -7.21 29.50
N GLY A 74 -23.03 -7.61 30.77
CA GLY A 74 -21.80 -7.50 31.57
C GLY A 74 -21.65 -6.22 32.39
N PHE A 75 -22.70 -5.38 32.46
CA PHE A 75 -22.74 -4.11 33.21
C PHE A 75 -23.81 -4.14 34.31
N LYS A 76 -23.67 -3.27 35.32
CA LYS A 76 -24.57 -3.13 36.47
C LYS A 76 -24.80 -1.65 36.82
N ILE A 77 -25.94 -1.37 37.46
CA ILE A 77 -26.19 -0.08 38.09
C ILE A 77 -25.14 0.13 39.19
N GLY A 78 -24.50 1.30 39.21
CA GLY A 78 -23.36 1.62 40.06
C GLY A 78 -21.98 1.39 39.44
N ASP A 79 -21.87 0.70 38.29
CA ASP A 79 -20.58 0.54 37.61
C ASP A 79 -20.05 1.90 37.12
N ALA A 80 -18.76 2.15 37.37
CA ALA A 80 -18.03 3.25 36.74
C ALA A 80 -17.63 2.85 35.32
N ILE A 81 -18.01 3.67 34.34
CA ILE A 81 -17.75 3.42 32.92
C ILE A 81 -17.14 4.64 32.23
N GLY A 82 -16.31 4.40 31.23
CA GLY A 82 -15.98 5.37 30.18
C GLY A 82 -16.48 4.88 28.82
N PHE A 83 -16.75 5.80 27.90
CA PHE A 83 -17.52 5.46 26.69
C PHE A 83 -17.23 6.36 25.49
N GLY A 84 -17.34 5.76 24.30
CA GLY A 84 -17.33 6.46 23.01
C GLY A 84 -18.66 7.14 22.65
N TYR A 85 -18.65 7.80 21.49
CA TYR A 85 -19.62 8.80 21.01
C TYR A 85 -20.29 8.43 19.67
N PHE A 86 -20.12 7.19 19.22
CA PHE A 86 -20.71 6.67 17.99
C PHE A 86 -22.16 6.24 18.23
N ILE A 87 -23.10 6.77 17.46
CA ILE A 87 -24.49 6.30 17.47
C ILE A 87 -24.92 5.97 16.03
N ASN A 88 -26.01 5.21 15.89
CA ASN A 88 -26.47 4.68 14.61
C ASN A 88 -25.37 3.86 13.90
N VAL A 89 -24.83 2.85 14.58
CA VAL A 89 -23.91 1.85 14.00
C VAL A 89 -24.31 0.46 14.48
N CYS A 90 -24.10 -0.58 13.67
CA CYS A 90 -24.52 -1.95 14.02
C CYS A 90 -23.52 -2.72 14.90
N TYR A 91 -22.29 -2.19 15.08
CA TYR A 91 -21.12 -2.83 15.73
C TYR A 91 -20.63 -4.18 15.14
N GLU A 92 -21.44 -4.90 14.35
CA GLU A 92 -21.16 -6.26 13.89
C GLU A 92 -20.50 -6.37 12.50
N CYS A 93 -20.78 -5.45 11.56
CA CYS A 93 -20.23 -5.53 10.19
C CYS A 93 -18.71 -5.34 10.12
N ASP A 94 -18.06 -5.81 9.05
CA ASP A 94 -16.63 -5.65 8.80
C ASP A 94 -16.20 -4.18 8.88
N GLY A 95 -17.04 -3.28 8.36
CA GLY A 95 -16.92 -1.84 8.54
C GLY A 95 -16.75 -1.43 9.99
N CYS A 96 -17.69 -1.77 10.88
CA CYS A 96 -17.64 -1.48 12.31
C CYS A 96 -16.45 -2.14 13.03
N GLN A 97 -16.15 -3.40 12.71
CA GLN A 97 -15.06 -4.18 13.30
C GLN A 97 -13.67 -3.58 13.00
N ILE A 98 -13.54 -2.79 11.92
CA ILE A 98 -12.36 -1.97 11.61
C ILE A 98 -12.52 -0.55 12.19
N HIS A 99 -13.68 0.08 11.97
CA HIS A 99 -14.03 1.40 12.49
C HIS A 99 -15.52 1.75 12.37
N ASN A 100 -16.15 2.10 13.49
CA ASN A 100 -17.53 2.66 13.57
C ASN A 100 -17.84 3.85 12.62
N GLN A 101 -16.87 4.50 11.97
CA GLN A 101 -17.12 5.53 10.93
C GLN A 101 -17.59 4.98 9.57
N ARG A 102 -17.66 3.66 9.37
CA ARG A 102 -18.14 3.07 8.12
C ARG A 102 -19.04 1.86 8.37
N CYS A 103 -20.13 2.07 9.09
CA CYS A 103 -21.16 1.04 9.28
C CYS A 103 -21.82 0.69 7.93
N GLU A 104 -21.92 -0.61 7.64
CA GLU A 104 -22.45 -1.13 6.36
C GLU A 104 -23.94 -1.49 6.44
N ASN A 105 -24.51 -1.57 7.66
CA ASN A 105 -25.86 -2.07 7.95
C ASN A 105 -26.83 -0.96 8.40
N THR A 106 -26.54 0.31 8.11
CA THR A 106 -27.32 1.47 8.59
C THR A 106 -27.88 2.27 7.43
N GLU A 107 -29.18 2.55 7.47
CA GLU A 107 -29.93 3.10 6.34
C GLU A 107 -29.55 4.56 6.01
N LEU A 108 -29.73 4.91 4.73
CA LEU A 108 -29.54 6.25 4.20
C LEU A 108 -30.77 7.12 4.47
N PRO A 109 -30.64 8.33 5.04
CA PRO A 109 -31.68 9.34 4.93
C PRO A 109 -31.63 10.02 3.55
N THR A 110 -32.82 10.36 3.03
CA THR A 110 -32.97 11.00 1.73
C THR A 110 -32.63 12.50 1.77
N CYS A 111 -31.67 12.93 0.95
CA CYS A 111 -31.41 14.35 0.75
C CYS A 111 -32.43 14.95 -0.24
N GLN A 112 -33.32 15.80 0.27
CA GLN A 112 -34.17 16.74 -0.47
C GLN A 112 -34.92 16.19 -1.70
N GLY A 113 -35.93 15.35 -1.46
CA GLY A 113 -37.14 15.32 -2.30
C GLY A 113 -37.07 14.60 -3.65
N GLN A 114 -35.94 13.99 -4.05
CA GLN A 114 -35.92 13.05 -5.17
C GLN A 114 -35.79 11.62 -4.68
N SER A 115 -36.73 10.76 -5.08
CA SER A 115 -36.61 9.32 -4.91
C SER A 115 -35.68 8.75 -5.98
N LEU A 116 -34.54 8.20 -5.56
CA LEU A 116 -33.78 7.28 -6.40
C LEU A 116 -34.61 6.01 -6.57
N GLN A 117 -35.37 5.94 -7.66
CA GLN A 117 -36.08 4.72 -8.02
C GLN A 117 -35.11 3.56 -8.24
N PRO A 118 -35.51 2.31 -7.95
CA PRO A 118 -34.68 1.14 -8.24
C PRO A 118 -34.31 1.08 -9.72
N PHE A 119 -33.04 0.75 -10.01
CA PHE A 119 -32.56 0.46 -11.37
C PHE A 119 -33.12 -0.90 -11.85
N SER A 120 -34.42 -0.93 -12.15
CA SER A 120 -35.14 -2.15 -12.58
C SER A 120 -36.23 -1.87 -13.64
N SER A 121 -36.22 -0.70 -14.28
CA SER A 121 -37.31 -0.19 -15.14
C SER A 121 -36.90 0.14 -16.59
N PHE A 122 -35.78 -0.41 -17.08
CA PHE A 122 -35.32 -0.25 -18.47
C PHE A 122 -34.76 -1.54 -19.09
N PHE A 123 -35.56 -2.61 -19.17
CA PHE A 123 -35.49 -3.65 -20.22
C PHE A 123 -36.69 -4.61 -20.12
N PRO A 124 -37.49 -4.82 -21.18
CA PRO A 124 -38.62 -5.76 -21.15
C PRO A 124 -38.17 -7.19 -21.49
N PHE A 125 -37.67 -7.93 -20.49
CA PHE A 125 -37.50 -9.39 -20.58
C PHE A 125 -38.05 -10.09 -19.34
N THR A 126 -38.98 -11.02 -19.54
CA THR A 126 -39.64 -11.78 -18.47
C THR A 126 -38.71 -12.87 -17.91
N PRO A 127 -38.65 -13.06 -16.58
CA PRO A 127 -37.74 -14.02 -15.97
C PRO A 127 -38.31 -15.45 -16.04
N SER A 128 -37.59 -16.37 -16.70
CA SER A 128 -37.83 -17.81 -16.52
C SER A 128 -36.52 -18.60 -16.41
N SER A 129 -36.53 -19.61 -15.53
CA SER A 129 -35.40 -20.46 -15.13
C SER A 129 -34.23 -19.76 -14.38
N ARG A 130 -33.58 -20.51 -13.48
CA ARG A 130 -32.47 -20.04 -12.63
C ARG A 130 -31.15 -20.69 -13.07
N LYS A 131 -30.07 -19.89 -13.25
CA LYS A 131 -28.63 -20.17 -12.93
C LYS A 131 -27.66 -19.36 -13.81
N LEU A 132 -27.33 -18.13 -13.41
CA LEU A 132 -26.11 -17.42 -13.84
C LEU A 132 -25.49 -16.64 -12.67
N PRO A 133 -24.15 -16.55 -12.53
CA PRO A 133 -23.51 -15.79 -11.45
C PRO A 133 -23.51 -14.27 -11.69
N LYS A 134 -23.44 -13.47 -10.62
CA LYS A 134 -23.63 -12.00 -10.63
C LYS A 134 -22.64 -11.17 -11.47
N TRP A 135 -21.55 -11.72 -11.99
CA TRP A 135 -20.45 -10.92 -12.60
C TRP A 135 -20.69 -10.45 -14.05
N ILE A 136 -21.74 -10.94 -14.73
CA ILE A 136 -21.97 -10.64 -16.16
C ILE A 136 -22.61 -9.26 -16.42
N TRP A 137 -23.24 -8.64 -15.42
CA TRP A 137 -24.02 -7.40 -15.60
C TRP A 137 -23.21 -6.09 -15.72
N ILE A 138 -21.87 -6.13 -15.61
CA ILE A 138 -21.03 -4.92 -15.50
C ILE A 138 -20.50 -4.40 -16.85
N LEU A 139 -20.69 -5.15 -17.96
CA LEU A 139 -19.92 -4.96 -19.20
C LEU A 139 -20.57 -4.12 -20.32
N LEU A 140 -21.77 -3.56 -20.14
CA LEU A 140 -22.51 -2.84 -21.20
C LEU A 140 -23.26 -1.58 -20.71
N ALA A 141 -22.53 -0.50 -20.42
CA ALA A 141 -23.09 0.86 -20.38
C ALA A 141 -22.01 1.93 -20.60
N ALA A 142 -22.04 2.64 -21.73
CA ALA A 142 -21.19 3.81 -21.98
C ALA A 142 -21.78 4.74 -23.06
N PRO A 143 -22.23 5.96 -22.70
CA PRO A 143 -22.42 7.07 -23.62
C PRO A 143 -21.23 8.04 -23.54
N ALA A 144 -20.85 8.64 -24.68
CA ALA A 144 -19.78 9.64 -24.74
C ALA A 144 -20.29 10.97 -25.30
N SER A 145 -19.99 12.08 -24.61
CA SER A 145 -20.00 13.43 -25.22
C SER A 145 -19.27 14.47 -24.36
N SER A 146 -18.89 15.57 -25.01
CA SER A 146 -18.18 16.78 -24.51
C SER A 146 -16.65 16.73 -24.38
N ARG A 147 -16.00 17.76 -24.94
CA ARG A 147 -14.57 18.08 -24.87
C ARG A 147 -14.45 19.59 -24.64
N THR A 148 -14.07 20.03 -23.43
CA THR A 148 -13.25 21.24 -23.20
C THR A 148 -12.82 21.32 -21.74
N SER A 149 -11.53 21.60 -21.51
CA SER A 149 -10.97 22.20 -20.28
C SER A 149 -11.50 21.74 -18.90
N GLY A 150 -10.77 20.81 -18.27
CA GLY A 150 -10.68 20.70 -16.80
C GLY A 150 -11.93 20.17 -16.09
N HIS A 151 -12.11 18.85 -16.05
CA HIS A 151 -13.21 18.21 -15.33
C HIS A 151 -12.68 17.31 -14.22
N LEU A 152 -12.95 17.71 -12.98
CA LEU A 152 -12.86 16.87 -11.80
C LEU A 152 -13.88 15.73 -11.91
N LEU A 153 -13.63 14.62 -11.23
CA LEU A 153 -14.70 13.76 -10.72
C LEU A 153 -14.74 13.89 -9.19
N HIS A 154 -15.90 14.21 -8.64
CA HIS A 154 -16.09 14.24 -7.18
C HIS A 154 -16.24 12.82 -6.65
N VAL A 155 -15.44 12.46 -5.64
CA VAL A 155 -15.79 11.37 -4.73
C VAL A 155 -16.77 11.94 -3.71
N GLY A 156 -18.07 11.86 -4.03
CA GLY A 156 -19.10 12.10 -3.03
C GLY A 156 -19.04 11.02 -1.95
N ILE A 157 -19.04 11.43 -0.68
CA ILE A 157 -19.41 10.53 0.40
C ILE A 157 -20.90 10.23 0.21
N ALA A 158 -21.28 8.95 0.17
CA ALA A 158 -22.67 8.58 0.32
C ALA A 158 -22.97 8.65 1.82
N ASP A 159 -23.69 9.70 2.24
CA ASP A 159 -23.97 9.96 3.66
C ASP A 159 -24.99 8.96 4.22
N SER A 160 -24.51 7.75 4.56
CA SER A 160 -25.07 7.01 5.70
C SER A 160 -24.86 7.89 6.92
N ILE A 161 -25.93 8.41 7.53
CA ILE A 161 -25.84 9.35 8.65
C ILE A 161 -25.45 8.61 9.94
N ILE A 162 -24.16 8.33 10.02
CA ILE A 162 -23.43 7.91 11.22
C ILE A 162 -23.24 9.19 12.04
N LEU A 163 -24.08 9.38 13.04
CA LEU A 163 -24.02 10.55 13.90
C LEU A 163 -22.90 10.36 14.94
N HIS A 164 -22.26 11.48 15.29
CA HIS A 164 -21.26 11.55 16.33
C HIS A 164 -21.77 12.53 17.40
N GLN A 165 -21.92 12.04 18.63
CA GLN A 165 -22.28 12.89 19.77
C GLN A 165 -21.20 13.96 19.97
N GLY A 166 -21.61 15.21 20.19
CA GLY A 166 -20.74 16.40 20.21
C GLY A 166 -20.43 17.02 18.82
N PHE A 167 -20.83 16.37 17.72
CA PHE A 167 -20.60 16.88 16.35
C PHE A 167 -21.86 16.99 15.47
N HIS A 168 -22.87 16.16 15.71
CA HIS A 168 -24.14 16.14 14.97
C HIS A 168 -25.36 15.89 15.88
N THR A 169 -25.14 15.56 17.15
CA THR A 169 -26.15 15.34 18.20
C THR A 169 -25.56 15.75 19.56
N ASP A 170 -26.40 15.87 20.58
CA ASP A 170 -25.99 16.23 21.94
C ASP A 170 -24.85 15.36 22.48
N GLY A 171 -23.79 16.05 22.90
CA GLY A 171 -22.57 15.50 23.50
C GLY A 171 -22.66 15.29 25.02
N PHE A 172 -21.50 15.19 25.66
CA PHE A 172 -21.35 14.74 27.05
C PHE A 172 -21.10 15.84 28.09
N PHE A 173 -21.05 17.12 27.72
CA PHE A 173 -21.09 18.23 28.69
C PHE A 173 -22.50 18.45 29.26
N GLN A 174 -23.02 17.46 29.98
CA GLN A 174 -24.31 17.50 30.68
C GLN A 174 -24.33 16.54 31.88
N GLU A 175 -25.21 16.75 32.86
CA GLU A 175 -25.20 15.95 34.10
C GLU A 175 -25.53 14.46 33.91
N PHE A 176 -26.43 14.14 32.97
CA PHE A 176 -26.81 12.77 32.61
C PHE A 176 -26.78 12.61 31.09
N VAL A 177 -26.35 11.45 30.60
CA VAL A 177 -26.24 11.12 29.18
C VAL A 177 -26.85 9.74 28.89
N LEU A 178 -27.24 9.53 27.63
CA LEU A 178 -27.58 8.21 27.09
C LEU A 178 -26.34 7.62 26.41
N VAL A 179 -25.96 6.41 26.82
CA VAL A 179 -24.79 5.68 26.29
C VAL A 179 -25.23 4.30 25.80
N ASP A 180 -24.93 3.98 24.55
CA ASP A 180 -25.09 2.64 23.98
C ASP A 180 -24.09 1.67 24.64
N TYR A 181 -24.55 0.51 25.11
CA TYR A 181 -23.71 -0.45 25.84
C TYR A 181 -22.50 -0.93 25.02
N HIS A 182 -22.58 -0.92 23.69
CA HIS A 182 -21.47 -1.33 22.83
C HIS A 182 -20.30 -0.33 22.84
N ASN A 183 -20.54 0.94 23.22
CA ASN A 183 -19.49 1.96 23.35
C ASN A 183 -18.84 2.01 24.74
N ALA A 184 -19.42 1.32 25.73
CA ALA A 184 -19.00 1.43 27.13
C ALA A 184 -17.91 0.43 27.52
N VAL A 185 -17.05 0.84 28.44
CA VAL A 185 -16.05 -0.01 29.10
C VAL A 185 -16.11 0.24 30.60
N VAL A 186 -16.30 -0.82 31.39
CA VAL A 186 -16.17 -0.78 32.86
C VAL A 186 -14.74 -0.42 33.23
N LEU A 187 -14.60 0.63 34.04
CA LEU A 187 -13.31 1.11 34.51
C LEU A 187 -12.82 0.22 35.67
N PRO A 188 -11.57 -0.27 35.62
CA PRO A 188 -10.92 -0.87 36.79
C PRO A 188 -10.89 0.12 37.97
N PRO A 189 -11.01 -0.34 39.23
CA PRO A 189 -11.12 0.52 40.41
C PRO A 189 -9.87 1.38 40.68
N GLU A 190 -8.74 1.06 40.03
CA GLU A 190 -7.51 1.85 40.07
C GLU A 190 -7.60 3.16 39.25
N ILE A 191 -8.58 3.28 38.33
CA ILE A 191 -8.82 4.48 37.54
C ILE A 191 -9.89 5.34 38.22
N ASP A 192 -9.50 6.55 38.66
CA ASP A 192 -10.46 7.57 39.07
C ASP A 192 -11.34 7.95 37.87
N VAL A 193 -12.63 7.63 37.94
CA VAL A 193 -13.63 7.95 36.92
C VAL A 193 -13.65 9.44 36.54
N ARG A 194 -13.28 10.35 37.44
CA ARG A 194 -13.19 11.80 37.19
C ARG A 194 -11.98 12.19 36.32
N ARG A 195 -11.02 11.28 36.14
CA ARG A 195 -9.84 11.41 35.28
C ARG A 195 -9.94 10.55 34.01
N ALA A 196 -11.01 9.78 33.85
CA ALA A 196 -11.07 8.74 32.83
C ALA A 196 -11.46 9.26 31.44
N SER A 197 -12.20 10.38 31.32
CA SER A 197 -12.71 10.87 30.02
C SER A 197 -11.65 11.00 28.90
N PRO A 198 -10.42 11.53 29.13
CA PRO A 198 -9.37 11.58 28.11
C PRO A 198 -9.01 10.24 27.44
N LEU A 199 -9.26 9.11 28.10
CA LEU A 199 -9.04 7.77 27.53
C LEU A 199 -10.04 7.45 26.40
N PHE A 200 -11.13 8.22 26.28
CA PHE A 200 -12.24 7.99 25.36
C PHE A 200 -12.39 9.09 24.30
N CYS A 201 -11.50 10.09 24.29
CA CYS A 201 -11.33 11.10 23.23
C CYS A 201 -11.39 10.47 21.83
N ALA A 202 -12.13 11.12 20.90
CA ALA A 202 -12.38 10.58 19.57
C ALA A 202 -11.11 10.35 18.74
N GLY A 203 -10.12 11.23 18.90
CA GLY A 203 -8.97 11.28 18.03
C GLY A 203 -9.38 11.53 16.56
N ILE A 204 -10.21 12.55 16.30
CA ILE A 204 -10.54 12.97 14.92
C ILE A 204 -9.39 13.78 14.31
N THR A 205 -8.20 13.20 14.38
CA THR A 205 -7.41 12.98 13.16
C THR A 205 -8.37 12.51 12.08
N GLY A 206 -8.72 13.41 11.16
CA GLY A 206 -9.45 13.04 9.96
C GLY A 206 -8.69 11.88 9.30
N LYS A 207 -9.40 10.88 8.78
CA LYS A 207 -8.72 9.70 8.24
C LYS A 207 -8.47 9.89 6.75
N LEU A 208 -7.18 9.89 6.37
CA LEU A 208 -6.79 9.21 5.14
C LEU A 208 -7.50 7.84 5.20
N PRO A 209 -8.33 7.49 4.21
CA PRO A 209 -9.25 6.36 4.33
C PRO A 209 -8.46 5.14 4.79
N CYS A 210 -8.99 4.41 5.77
CA CYS A 210 -8.24 3.37 6.47
C CYS A 210 -7.96 2.19 5.50
N VAL A 211 -6.91 2.34 4.69
CA VAL A 211 -6.40 1.28 3.81
C VAL A 211 -5.71 0.27 4.71
N ARG A 212 -6.54 -0.59 5.30
CA ARG A 212 -6.21 -2.00 5.46
C ARG A 212 -5.74 -2.44 4.09
N TRP A 213 -4.43 -2.52 3.88
CA TRP A 213 -3.82 -3.07 2.66
C TRP A 213 -3.99 -4.59 2.65
N ASP A 214 -5.25 -5.01 2.69
CA ASP A 214 -5.71 -6.24 2.11
C ASP A 214 -5.53 -6.06 0.61
N TYR A 215 -4.39 -6.51 0.10
CA TYR A 215 -3.94 -6.30 -1.28
C TYR A 215 -4.77 -7.08 -2.32
N SER A 216 -5.95 -7.58 -1.95
CA SER A 216 -6.89 -8.22 -2.87
C SER A 216 -7.43 -7.27 -3.96
N HIS A 217 -7.54 -5.96 -3.71
CA HIS A 217 -8.03 -4.99 -4.70
C HIS A 217 -7.37 -3.60 -4.64
N MET A 218 -6.27 -3.40 -5.39
CA MET A 218 -5.92 -2.08 -5.95
C MET A 218 -5.29 -2.20 -7.35
N ALA A 219 -6.07 -1.85 -8.38
CA ALA A 219 -5.59 -1.60 -9.73
C ALA A 219 -6.07 -0.22 -10.18
N TYR A 220 -5.13 0.65 -10.56
CA TYR A 220 -5.33 2.05 -10.98
C TYR A 220 -6.02 2.99 -9.98
N HIS A 221 -5.28 4.00 -9.48
CA HIS A 221 -5.49 5.42 -9.79
C HIS A 221 -4.65 6.33 -8.87
N PHE A 222 -3.98 7.33 -9.44
CA PHE A 222 -3.34 8.44 -8.71
C PHE A 222 -3.24 9.68 -9.62
N ASN A 223 -3.97 10.77 -9.30
CA ASN A 223 -3.39 12.10 -9.07
C ASN A 223 -4.44 13.21 -8.80
N ARG A 224 -4.17 14.00 -7.74
CA ARG A 224 -4.47 15.44 -7.51
C ARG A 224 -5.84 16.04 -7.87
N VAL A 225 -6.53 16.54 -6.83
CA VAL A 225 -7.20 17.88 -6.86
C VAL A 225 -6.99 18.61 -5.49
N PRO A 226 -7.57 19.79 -5.17
CA PRO A 226 -6.79 21.01 -4.93
C PRO A 226 -6.58 21.41 -3.46
N TYR A 227 -5.82 22.49 -3.27
CA TYR A 227 -5.80 23.30 -2.04
C TYR A 227 -7.21 23.79 -1.66
N PHE A 228 -7.54 23.71 -0.37
CA PHE A 228 -8.37 24.72 0.30
C PHE A 228 -7.45 25.64 1.15
N PRO A 229 -7.82 26.91 1.37
CA PRO A 229 -6.92 27.90 1.96
C PRO A 229 -6.75 27.71 3.48
N THR A 230 -5.50 27.60 3.91
CA THR A 230 -4.98 28.07 5.22
C THR A 230 -5.93 27.98 6.43
N ALA A 231 -6.17 26.75 6.90
CA ALA A 231 -6.41 26.49 8.31
C ALA A 231 -5.16 25.78 8.87
N GLU A 232 -4.45 26.41 9.82
CA GLU A 232 -3.37 25.75 10.55
C GLU A 232 -3.99 24.69 11.48
N ILE A 233 -3.66 23.41 11.30
CA ILE A 233 -4.22 22.29 12.07
C ILE A 233 -3.29 21.98 13.25
N PRO A 234 -3.65 22.31 14.51
CA PRO A 234 -2.81 22.04 15.67
C PRO A 234 -3.06 20.60 16.16
N THR A 235 -2.14 19.68 15.88
CA THR A 235 -2.27 18.27 16.30
C THR A 235 -1.99 18.09 17.80
N ARG A 236 -2.98 18.41 18.65
CA ARG A 236 -3.03 18.08 20.08
C ARG A 236 -4.42 17.61 20.49
N GLU A 237 -4.80 16.42 20.03
CA GLU A 237 -5.84 15.61 20.66
C GLU A 237 -5.17 14.59 21.58
N THR A 238 -5.62 14.47 22.83
CA THR A 238 -4.96 13.66 23.87
C THR A 238 -5.80 12.45 24.25
N ASN A 239 -5.87 11.45 23.38
CA ASN A 239 -6.35 10.11 23.71
C ASN A 239 -5.17 9.15 24.02
N PRO A 240 -4.89 8.80 25.29
CA PRO A 240 -3.87 7.80 25.62
C PRO A 240 -4.13 6.40 25.01
N ASN A 241 -5.38 6.01 24.75
CA ASN A 241 -5.68 4.77 24.03
C ASN A 241 -5.25 4.81 22.55
N VAL A 242 -5.04 5.98 21.93
CA VAL A 242 -4.31 6.08 20.65
C VAL A 242 -2.86 5.63 20.84
N ALA A 243 -2.18 6.20 21.85
CA ALA A 243 -0.79 5.89 22.15
C ALA A 243 -0.60 4.42 22.54
N PHE A 244 -1.46 3.85 23.40
CA PHE A 244 -1.42 2.43 23.75
C PHE A 244 -1.53 1.55 22.50
N ASN A 245 -2.57 1.74 21.69
CA ASN A 245 -2.81 0.87 20.54
C ASN A 245 -1.71 1.00 19.48
N ALA A 246 -1.17 2.20 19.23
CA ALA A 246 -0.07 2.40 18.30
C ALA A 246 1.21 1.66 18.74
N ILE A 247 1.51 1.60 20.04
CA ILE A 247 2.68 0.87 20.57
C ILE A 247 2.42 -0.63 20.63
N ASP A 248 1.24 -1.06 21.09
CA ASP A 248 0.81 -2.47 21.10
C ASP A 248 0.85 -3.08 19.68
N SER A 249 0.35 -2.34 18.68
CA SER A 249 0.43 -2.70 17.26
C SER A 249 1.84 -2.62 16.66
N CYS A 250 2.87 -2.18 17.38
CA CYS A 250 4.24 -2.39 16.93
C CYS A 250 4.72 -3.84 17.13
N GLU A 251 3.99 -4.65 17.93
CA GLU A 251 4.21 -6.10 18.13
C GLU A 251 5.64 -6.41 18.65
N LEU A 252 6.25 -5.44 19.33
CA LEU A 252 7.61 -5.53 19.84
C LEU A 252 7.72 -6.50 21.02
N GLN A 253 8.89 -7.11 21.13
CA GLN A 253 9.25 -7.97 22.25
C GLN A 253 10.01 -7.16 23.32
N PRO A 254 9.94 -7.52 24.61
CA PRO A 254 10.73 -6.88 25.66
C PRO A 254 12.23 -6.84 25.32
N GLY A 255 12.90 -5.74 25.68
CA GLY A 255 14.28 -5.46 25.28
C GLY A 255 14.47 -4.97 23.84
N GLN A 256 13.41 -4.84 23.04
CA GLN A 256 13.51 -4.22 21.71
C GLN A 256 13.46 -2.69 21.80
N TRP A 257 14.32 -2.05 21.00
CA TRP A 257 14.38 -0.60 20.82
C TRP A 257 13.23 -0.04 20.00
N ILE A 258 12.59 1.03 20.48
CA ILE A 258 11.58 1.85 19.79
C ILE A 258 11.95 3.34 19.87
N ALA A 259 11.75 4.10 18.79
CA ALA A 259 11.77 5.56 18.81
C ALA A 259 10.35 6.13 18.90
N ILE A 260 10.15 7.12 19.77
CA ILE A 260 8.91 7.91 19.88
C ILE A 260 9.22 9.30 19.33
N VAL A 261 8.70 9.62 18.15
CA VAL A 261 9.00 10.86 17.42
C VAL A 261 7.83 11.83 17.57
N GLY A 262 8.08 12.97 18.23
CA GLY A 262 7.05 13.78 18.86
C GLY A 262 6.77 13.25 20.27
N CYS A 263 7.39 13.84 21.28
CA CYS A 263 7.28 13.44 22.69
C CYS A 263 6.17 14.20 23.43
N GLY A 264 5.73 15.36 22.93
CA GLY A 264 4.60 16.10 23.51
C GLY A 264 3.23 15.43 23.29
N GLY A 265 2.26 15.75 24.15
CA GLY A 265 0.85 15.37 23.95
C GLY A 265 0.61 13.87 24.05
N LEU A 266 0.45 13.18 22.91
CA LEU A 266 0.34 11.72 22.87
C LEU A 266 1.68 11.02 23.15
N GLY A 267 2.80 11.63 22.75
CA GLY A 267 4.14 11.02 22.86
C GLY A 267 4.53 10.65 24.28
N GLN A 268 4.16 11.45 25.27
CA GLN A 268 4.47 11.19 26.68
C GLN A 268 3.77 9.93 27.22
N TYR A 269 2.57 9.61 26.71
CA TYR A 269 1.89 8.37 27.03
C TYR A 269 2.49 7.21 26.24
N ALA A 270 2.87 7.42 24.98
CA ALA A 270 3.54 6.41 24.16
C ALA A 270 4.88 5.96 24.77
N VAL A 271 5.65 6.88 25.36
CA VAL A 271 6.85 6.58 26.17
C VAL A 271 6.49 5.69 27.35
N GLN A 272 5.50 6.06 28.16
CA GLN A 272 5.08 5.29 29.35
C GLN A 272 4.59 3.88 28.97
N TYR A 273 3.74 3.76 27.94
CA TYR A 273 3.26 2.46 27.45
C TYR A 273 4.41 1.59 26.93
N ALA A 274 5.33 2.15 26.14
CA ALA A 274 6.47 1.40 25.63
C ALA A 274 7.43 0.93 26.75
N LYS A 275 7.67 1.75 27.78
CA LYS A 275 8.44 1.33 28.97
C LYS A 275 7.70 0.26 29.78
N ALA A 276 6.39 0.40 29.98
CA ALA A 276 5.56 -0.60 30.66
C ALA A 276 5.46 -1.94 29.89
N MET A 277 5.57 -1.91 28.56
CA MET A 277 5.71 -3.10 27.70
C MET A 277 7.15 -3.66 27.66
N GLY A 278 8.08 -3.11 28.44
CA GLY A 278 9.45 -3.61 28.56
C GLY A 278 10.38 -3.24 27.38
N CYS A 279 10.02 -2.25 26.55
CA CYS A 279 10.89 -1.78 25.47
C CYS A 279 12.01 -0.86 25.98
N HIS A 280 13.07 -0.73 25.18
CA HIS A 280 14.00 0.39 25.29
C HIS A 280 13.48 1.53 24.41
N VAL A 281 13.32 2.72 24.98
CA VAL A 281 12.60 3.84 24.39
C VAL A 281 13.55 5.00 24.15
N ILE A 282 13.51 5.54 22.94
CA ILE A 282 14.23 6.75 22.55
C ILE A 282 13.21 7.85 22.26
N GLY A 283 13.28 8.96 23.00
CA GLY A 283 12.50 10.17 22.69
C GLY A 283 13.18 11.01 21.61
N VAL A 284 12.43 11.46 20.60
CA VAL A 284 12.91 12.36 19.55
C VAL A 284 11.91 13.50 19.34
N ASP A 285 12.33 14.74 19.54
CA ASP A 285 11.49 15.93 19.42
C ASP A 285 12.36 17.13 18.98
N ILE A 286 11.76 18.30 18.78
CA ILE A 286 12.46 19.58 18.56
C ILE A 286 12.41 20.50 19.79
N SER A 287 11.63 20.11 20.81
CA SER A 287 11.38 20.83 22.07
C SER A 287 11.99 20.10 23.26
N ASP A 288 12.97 20.73 23.90
CA ASP A 288 13.69 20.15 25.03
C ASP A 288 12.79 19.91 26.25
N ASP A 289 11.74 20.72 26.45
CA ASP A 289 10.71 20.48 27.49
C ASP A 289 10.00 19.12 27.29
N SER A 290 9.73 18.75 26.04
CA SER A 290 9.06 17.49 25.69
C SER A 290 10.02 16.31 25.79
N LEU A 291 11.32 16.52 25.54
CA LEU A 291 12.36 15.52 25.77
C LEU A 291 12.62 15.30 27.26
N ASN A 292 12.76 16.37 28.04
CA ASN A 292 12.90 16.30 29.51
C ASN A 292 11.70 15.59 30.14
N SER A 293 10.48 15.88 29.66
CA SER A 293 9.27 15.14 30.05
C SER A 293 9.38 13.65 29.70
N ALA A 294 9.74 13.30 28.46
CA ALA A 294 9.94 11.90 28.06
C ALA A 294 11.03 11.18 28.88
N LYS A 295 12.09 11.88 29.27
CA LYS A 295 13.15 11.34 30.13
C LYS A 295 12.63 11.07 31.55
N GLY A 296 11.82 11.99 32.10
CA GLY A 296 11.11 11.78 33.38
C GLY A 296 10.12 10.62 33.34
N TYR A 297 9.45 10.40 32.20
CA TYR A 297 8.59 9.24 31.93
C TYR A 297 9.36 7.95 31.57
N GLY A 298 10.68 7.93 31.75
CA GLY A 298 11.50 6.71 31.71
C GLY A 298 12.13 6.36 30.35
N ALA A 299 12.15 7.27 29.37
CA ALA A 299 12.89 7.05 28.12
C ALA A 299 14.39 6.78 28.41
N ASP A 300 14.95 5.75 27.78
CA ASP A 300 16.34 5.33 27.98
C ASP A 300 17.31 6.39 27.44
N ALA A 301 17.00 6.99 26.28
CA ALA A 301 17.70 8.15 25.71
C ALA A 301 16.74 9.18 25.10
N ILE A 302 17.23 10.40 24.90
CA ILE A 302 16.50 11.52 24.29
C ILE A 302 17.41 12.27 23.31
N PHE A 303 16.85 12.75 22.20
CA PHE A 303 17.58 13.49 21.17
C PHE A 303 16.74 14.64 20.59
N ASN A 304 17.35 15.80 20.41
CA ASN A 304 16.71 16.94 19.76
C ASN A 304 17.04 16.95 18.26
N SER A 305 16.06 16.58 17.42
CA SER A 305 16.26 16.41 15.97
C SER A 305 16.51 17.72 15.21
N ARG A 306 16.41 18.87 15.88
CA ARG A 306 16.75 20.18 15.33
C ARG A 306 18.14 20.66 15.75
N THR A 307 18.52 20.54 17.03
CA THR A 307 19.83 21.00 17.51
C THR A 307 20.94 19.96 17.34
N GLN A 308 20.60 18.68 17.16
CA GLN A 308 21.51 17.57 16.87
C GLN A 308 21.29 16.99 15.46
N ALA A 309 20.80 17.80 14.51
CA ALA A 309 20.30 17.34 13.20
C ALA A 309 21.27 16.42 12.44
N ASP A 310 22.58 16.72 12.48
CA ASP A 310 23.62 15.96 11.78
C ASP A 310 24.09 14.69 12.53
N THR A 311 23.80 14.56 13.83
CA THR A 311 24.38 13.48 14.66
C THR A 311 23.35 12.51 15.25
N TYR A 312 22.11 12.95 15.50
CA TYR A 312 21.13 12.17 16.27
C TYR A 312 20.81 10.79 15.66
N VAL A 313 20.76 10.68 14.33
CA VAL A 313 20.51 9.41 13.62
C VAL A 313 21.60 8.39 13.93
N ASP A 314 22.86 8.81 13.89
CA ASP A 314 24.00 7.91 14.10
C ASP A 314 24.28 7.63 15.57
N GLU A 315 23.97 8.56 16.48
CA GLU A 315 23.94 8.29 17.93
C GLU A 315 22.86 7.25 18.29
N ILE A 316 21.64 7.40 17.74
CA ILE A 316 20.56 6.42 17.89
C ILE A 316 20.96 5.05 17.33
N ARG A 317 21.64 5.00 16.18
CA ARG A 317 22.12 3.75 15.57
C ARG A 317 23.24 3.09 16.37
N LYS A 318 24.15 3.86 16.98
CA LYS A 318 25.17 3.35 17.90
C LYS A 318 24.51 2.74 19.14
N LEU A 319 23.57 3.46 19.76
CA LEU A 319 22.85 3.02 20.96
C LEU A 319 22.00 1.75 20.73
N SER A 320 21.29 1.69 19.60
CA SER A 320 20.46 0.53 19.20
C SER A 320 21.21 -0.55 18.40
N GLY A 321 22.51 -0.36 18.16
CA GLY A 321 23.41 -1.22 17.39
C GLY A 321 23.16 -1.30 15.88
N LYS A 322 21.90 -1.26 15.41
CA LYS A 322 21.51 -1.37 13.99
C LYS A 322 20.32 -0.47 13.59
N GLY A 323 19.91 0.44 14.45
CA GLY A 323 18.63 1.16 14.33
C GLY A 323 17.51 0.51 15.15
N VAL A 324 16.44 1.27 15.39
CA VAL A 324 15.29 0.86 16.21
C VAL A 324 14.39 -0.14 15.47
N HIS A 325 13.70 -1.01 16.21
CA HIS A 325 12.78 -2.02 15.68
C HIS A 325 11.46 -1.42 15.21
N ALA A 326 11.01 -0.35 15.87
CA ALA A 326 9.93 0.50 15.38
C ALA A 326 10.24 1.98 15.65
N ALA A 327 9.64 2.87 14.86
CA ALA A 327 9.61 4.30 15.09
C ALA A 327 8.14 4.77 14.98
N ALA A 328 7.57 5.22 16.09
CA ALA A 328 6.18 5.67 16.17
C ALA A 328 6.14 7.20 16.16
N VAL A 329 5.43 7.77 15.19
CA VAL A 329 5.42 9.22 14.93
C VAL A 329 4.10 9.81 15.42
N PHE A 330 4.16 10.60 16.50
CA PHE A 330 3.04 11.28 17.17
C PHE A 330 3.03 12.79 16.88
N SER A 331 3.45 13.17 15.67
CA SER A 331 3.53 14.56 15.22
C SER A 331 2.95 14.68 13.81
N GLY A 332 2.10 15.69 13.58
CA GLY A 332 1.57 15.99 12.25
C GLY A 332 2.61 16.52 11.26
N ALA A 333 3.82 16.92 11.70
CA ALA A 333 4.81 17.52 10.81
C ALA A 333 5.45 16.48 9.87
N ASN A 334 5.41 16.71 8.55
CA ASN A 334 6.06 15.84 7.54
C ASN A 334 7.51 15.48 7.90
N ALA A 335 8.31 16.47 8.33
CA ALA A 335 9.70 16.27 8.74
C ALA A 335 9.89 15.27 9.90
N ALA A 336 8.87 15.04 10.73
CA ALA A 336 8.93 14.01 11.78
C ALA A 336 8.84 12.59 11.20
N PHE A 337 8.07 12.39 10.12
CA PHE A 337 8.02 11.11 9.40
C PHE A 337 9.30 10.89 8.58
N ASP A 338 9.75 11.92 7.87
CA ASP A 338 10.98 11.87 7.07
C ASP A 338 12.20 11.61 7.97
N GLY A 339 12.28 12.26 9.13
CA GLY A 339 13.32 12.07 10.15
C GLY A 339 13.21 10.78 10.97
N ALA A 340 12.11 10.03 10.88
CA ALA A 340 11.94 8.74 11.54
C ALA A 340 12.48 7.57 10.69
N ILE A 341 12.37 7.63 9.37
CA ILE A 341 12.80 6.57 8.45
C ILE A 341 14.30 6.21 8.61
N PRO A 342 15.25 7.16 8.76
CA PRO A 342 16.67 6.84 8.98
C PRO A 342 16.97 6.08 10.28
N LEU A 343 16.10 6.17 11.29
CA LEU A 343 16.28 5.54 12.60
C LEU A 343 16.04 4.03 12.55
N LEU A 344 15.24 3.56 11.59
CA LEU A 344 14.80 2.18 11.49
C LEU A 344 15.92 1.23 11.05
N ARG A 345 16.01 0.08 11.73
CA ARG A 345 16.78 -1.07 11.23
C ARG A 345 16.12 -1.70 10.01
N THR A 346 16.85 -2.55 9.29
CA THR A 346 16.30 -3.40 8.23
C THR A 346 15.09 -4.21 8.74
N ASN A 347 13.97 -4.14 8.03
CA ASN A 347 12.64 -4.70 8.36
C ASN A 347 11.98 -4.10 9.63
N GLY A 348 12.51 -3.00 10.16
CA GLY A 348 11.89 -2.20 11.23
C GLY A 348 10.58 -1.55 10.78
N LEU A 349 9.77 -1.11 11.74
CA LEU A 349 8.40 -0.64 11.51
C LEU A 349 8.26 0.87 11.69
N LEU A 350 7.89 1.59 10.64
CA LEU A 350 7.35 2.95 10.78
C LEU A 350 5.87 2.83 11.20
N MET A 351 5.54 3.30 12.40
CA MET A 351 4.16 3.41 12.90
C MET A 351 3.67 4.84 12.70
N VAL A 352 2.70 5.00 11.79
CA VAL A 352 2.12 6.29 11.39
C VAL A 352 0.88 6.57 12.23
N VAL A 353 0.88 7.68 12.98
CA VAL A 353 -0.26 8.12 13.80
C VAL A 353 -0.74 9.50 13.33
N GLY A 354 -2.01 9.60 12.93
CA GLY A 354 -2.58 10.80 12.31
C GLY A 354 -2.26 10.98 10.81
N ILE A 355 -2.64 12.13 10.23
CA ILE A 355 -2.23 12.55 8.88
C ILE A 355 -1.17 13.65 8.97
N ALA A 356 -0.14 13.57 8.12
CA ALA A 356 0.69 14.72 7.77
C ALA A 356 -0.02 15.64 6.74
N PRO A 357 0.10 16.97 6.82
CA PRO A 357 -0.64 17.90 5.96
C PRO A 357 -0.19 17.87 4.49
N GLN A 358 0.91 17.19 4.16
CA GLN A 358 1.30 16.82 2.80
C GLN A 358 1.51 15.30 2.69
N PRO A 359 1.29 14.68 1.52
CA PRO A 359 1.51 13.25 1.33
C PRO A 359 2.95 12.82 1.66
N LEU A 360 3.09 11.73 2.44
CA LEU A 360 4.39 11.19 2.84
C LEU A 360 5.19 10.70 1.62
N GLN A 361 6.46 11.13 1.51
CA GLN A 361 7.32 10.83 0.36
C GLN A 361 8.02 9.48 0.51
N ILE A 362 7.23 8.41 0.49
CA ILE A 362 7.70 7.04 0.73
C ILE A 362 8.34 6.45 -0.53
N ASN A 363 9.55 5.92 -0.40
CA ASN A 363 10.20 5.18 -1.46
C ASN A 363 9.68 3.74 -1.53
N GLY A 364 8.85 3.43 -2.54
CA GLY A 364 8.31 2.08 -2.75
C GLY A 364 9.39 0.99 -2.90
N LEU A 365 10.59 1.33 -3.36
CA LEU A 365 11.74 0.42 -3.41
C LEU A 365 12.19 -0.02 -2.01
N ASP A 366 12.19 0.88 -1.02
CA ASP A 366 12.61 0.57 0.35
C ASP A 366 11.61 -0.37 1.05
N LEU A 367 10.31 -0.18 0.83
CA LEU A 367 9.27 -1.10 1.34
C LEU A 367 9.43 -2.50 0.74
N ILE A 368 9.51 -2.57 -0.59
CA ILE A 368 9.55 -3.82 -1.35
C ILE A 368 10.86 -4.59 -1.13
N THR A 369 11.96 -3.91 -0.88
CA THR A 369 13.23 -4.57 -0.54
C THR A 369 13.30 -5.02 0.92
N GLY A 370 12.31 -4.70 1.76
CA GLY A 370 12.28 -5.04 3.18
C GLY A 370 13.18 -4.14 4.04
N ARG A 371 13.54 -2.94 3.57
CA ARG A 371 14.33 -1.98 4.35
C ARG A 371 13.55 -1.53 5.58
N TYR A 372 12.28 -1.19 5.41
CA TYR A 372 11.34 -0.97 6.51
C TYR A 372 9.91 -1.33 6.08
N ARG A 373 9.04 -1.55 7.07
CA ARG A 373 7.60 -1.76 6.92
C ARG A 373 6.87 -0.49 7.38
N ILE A 374 5.65 -0.28 6.92
CA ILE A 374 4.75 0.77 7.44
C ILE A 374 3.50 0.11 7.99
N LYS A 375 3.04 0.56 9.16
CA LYS A 375 1.71 0.27 9.71
C LYS A 375 1.11 1.59 10.20
N ALA A 376 -0.20 1.70 10.12
CA ALA A 376 -1.01 2.70 10.80
C ALA A 376 -2.09 1.96 11.57
N ASP A 377 -2.66 2.56 12.61
CA ASP A 377 -3.67 1.89 13.43
C ASP A 377 -4.87 2.81 13.74
N SER A 378 -6.04 2.18 13.92
CA SER A 378 -7.32 2.82 14.22
C SER A 378 -7.74 2.43 15.63
N THR A 379 -7.81 3.41 16.53
CA THR A 379 -7.72 3.17 17.98
C THR A 379 -9.00 3.48 18.76
N GLY A 380 -10.08 3.77 18.03
CA GLY A 380 -11.38 4.19 18.58
C GLY A 380 -12.50 3.16 18.50
N VAL A 381 -12.20 1.87 18.25
CA VAL A 381 -13.21 0.79 18.30
C VAL A 381 -13.34 0.27 19.75
N PRO A 382 -14.55 0.25 20.35
CA PRO A 382 -14.75 -0.13 21.76
C PRO A 382 -14.17 -1.50 22.13
N GLN A 383 -14.21 -2.46 21.20
CA GLN A 383 -13.67 -3.81 21.34
C GLN A 383 -12.17 -3.84 21.68
N ARG A 384 -11.42 -2.76 21.37
CA ARG A 384 -9.99 -2.61 21.71
C ARG A 384 -9.74 -1.70 22.90
N MET A 385 -10.69 -0.83 23.27
CA MET A 385 -10.54 0.10 24.41
C MET A 385 -10.30 -0.66 25.72
N ARG A 386 -11.00 -1.79 25.95
CA ARG A 386 -10.88 -2.59 27.18
C ARG A 386 -9.42 -2.97 27.51
N LYS A 387 -8.68 -3.56 26.56
CA LYS A 387 -7.27 -3.94 26.76
C LYS A 387 -6.39 -2.74 27.13
N ALA A 388 -6.63 -1.59 26.48
CA ALA A 388 -5.90 -0.36 26.70
C ALA A 388 -6.18 0.22 28.09
N VAL A 389 -7.45 0.23 28.51
CA VAL A 389 -7.91 0.69 29.84
C VAL A 389 -7.37 -0.23 30.95
N GLU A 390 -7.48 -1.55 30.81
CA GLU A 390 -6.95 -2.54 31.77
C GLU A 390 -5.42 -2.42 31.93
N PHE A 391 -4.68 -2.22 30.83
CA PHE A 391 -3.23 -2.00 30.88
C PHE A 391 -2.86 -0.64 31.49
N THR A 392 -3.65 0.41 31.20
CA THR A 392 -3.47 1.76 31.75
C THR A 392 -3.64 1.76 33.26
N ALA A 393 -4.68 1.10 33.77
CA ALA A 393 -4.92 0.87 35.19
C ALA A 393 -3.75 0.12 35.85
N LYS A 394 -3.38 -1.06 35.31
CA LYS A 394 -2.34 -1.94 35.86
C LYS A 394 -0.98 -1.26 36.03
N ASN A 395 -0.65 -0.29 35.18
CA ASN A 395 0.63 0.43 35.20
C ASN A 395 0.52 1.84 35.81
N ASN A 396 -0.64 2.21 36.38
CA ASN A 396 -0.93 3.54 36.94
C ASN A 396 -0.59 4.72 36.01
N ILE A 397 -0.81 4.54 34.70
CA ILE A 397 -0.61 5.59 33.70
C ILE A 397 -1.87 6.46 33.74
N GLN A 398 -1.78 7.71 34.20
CA GLN A 398 -2.94 8.60 34.31
C GLN A 398 -2.79 9.82 33.40
N PRO A 399 -3.89 10.30 32.78
CA PRO A 399 -3.86 11.58 32.07
C PRO A 399 -3.74 12.73 33.07
N ASN A 400 -2.89 13.72 32.75
CA ASN A 400 -2.83 14.96 33.51
C ASN A 400 -4.04 15.84 33.12
N VAL A 401 -4.86 16.23 34.10
CA VAL A 401 -6.10 16.98 33.91
C VAL A 401 -6.21 18.11 34.93
N ASP A 402 -6.68 19.28 34.46
CA ASP A 402 -7.18 20.34 35.33
C ASP A 402 -8.68 20.12 35.59
N PHE A 403 -9.13 20.37 36.82
CA PHE A 403 -10.50 20.11 37.24
C PHE A 403 -11.31 21.40 37.28
N ARG A 404 -12.29 21.49 36.37
CA ARG A 404 -13.22 22.62 36.25
C ARG A 404 -14.67 22.15 36.39
N LYS A 405 -15.57 23.05 36.75
CA LYS A 405 -17.00 22.78 36.83
C LYS A 405 -17.65 22.99 35.46
N ILE A 406 -18.88 22.49 35.28
CA ILE A 406 -19.62 22.70 34.03
C ILE A 406 -19.90 24.20 33.79
N GLU A 407 -20.07 24.98 34.85
CA GLU A 407 -20.23 26.44 34.79
C GLU A 407 -19.00 27.18 34.21
N ASP A 408 -17.81 26.59 34.31
CA ASP A 408 -16.57 27.18 33.81
C ASP A 408 -16.38 26.96 32.28
N LEU A 409 -17.21 26.11 31.64
CA LEU A 409 -17.02 25.68 30.25
C LEU A 409 -16.87 26.83 29.23
N PRO A 410 -17.63 27.96 29.30
CA PRO A 410 -17.42 29.08 28.38
C PRO A 410 -16.01 29.68 28.53
N VAL A 411 -15.49 29.77 29.76
CA VAL A 411 -14.14 30.27 30.07
C VAL A 411 -13.09 29.29 29.56
N MET A 412 -13.27 27.98 29.82
CA MET A 412 -12.38 26.93 29.30
C MET A 412 -12.23 26.98 27.78
N VAL A 413 -13.36 27.19 27.09
CA VAL A 413 -13.42 27.30 25.62
C VAL A 413 -12.67 28.53 25.11
N ASP A 414 -12.78 29.68 25.79
CA ASP A 414 -12.07 30.89 25.39
C ASP A 414 -10.57 30.88 25.78
N ASP A 415 -10.20 30.33 26.94
CA ASP A 415 -8.81 30.05 27.31
C ASP A 415 -8.14 29.18 26.25
N MET A 416 -8.81 28.11 25.82
CA MET A 416 -8.29 27.17 24.83
C MET A 416 -8.19 27.78 23.43
N LYS A 417 -9.15 28.62 23.00
CA LYS A 417 -9.01 29.48 21.80
C LYS A 417 -7.81 30.43 21.91
N ASN A 418 -7.55 31.00 23.08
CA ASN A 418 -6.46 31.94 23.30
C ASN A 418 -5.08 31.25 23.31
N VAL A 419 -4.98 30.03 23.84
CA VAL A 419 -3.79 29.17 23.70
C VAL A 419 -3.55 28.80 22.23
N ALA A 420 -4.60 28.47 21.48
CA ALA A 420 -4.48 28.19 20.05
C ALA A 420 -3.95 29.40 19.27
N LYS A 421 -4.52 30.61 19.50
CA LYS A 421 -4.06 31.87 18.88
C LYS A 421 -2.59 32.19 19.18
N LYS A 422 -2.16 32.05 20.44
CA LYS A 422 -0.74 32.25 20.83
C LYS A 422 0.19 31.25 20.13
N THR A 423 -0.27 30.00 19.98
CA THR A 423 0.51 28.93 19.32
C THR A 423 0.63 29.17 17.81
N ALA A 424 -0.48 29.52 17.15
CA ALA A 424 -0.54 29.89 15.73
C ALA A 424 0.38 31.08 15.41
N ALA A 425 0.28 32.18 16.18
CA ALA A 425 1.18 33.33 16.03
C ALA A 425 2.66 32.94 16.15
N THR A 426 3.00 32.03 17.07
CA THR A 426 4.37 31.51 17.25
C THR A 426 4.84 30.65 16.06
N MET A 427 3.94 29.91 15.40
CA MET A 427 4.25 29.14 14.19
C MET A 427 4.37 30.04 12.94
N ALA A 428 3.53 31.06 12.83
CA ALA A 428 3.57 32.02 11.73
C ALA A 428 4.92 32.76 11.65
N THR A 429 5.43 33.26 12.78
CA THR A 429 6.76 33.90 12.85
C THR A 429 7.87 32.94 12.42
N ARG A 430 7.89 31.71 12.94
CA ARG A 430 8.87 30.67 12.57
C ARG A 430 8.79 30.25 11.10
N THR A 431 7.61 30.35 10.49
CA THR A 431 7.39 30.07 9.06
C THR A 431 7.87 31.22 8.17
N LEU A 432 7.99 32.44 8.71
CA LEU A 432 8.66 33.57 8.05
C LEU A 432 10.18 33.50 8.21
N GLU A 433 10.70 33.20 9.42
CA GLU A 433 12.12 33.02 9.70
C GLU A 433 12.73 31.93 8.79
N SER A 434 12.13 30.74 8.78
CA SER A 434 12.57 29.62 7.91
C SER A 434 12.31 29.82 6.41
N ARG A 435 11.59 30.88 6.01
CA ARG A 435 11.53 31.35 4.62
C ARG A 435 12.66 32.35 4.30
N PHE A 436 13.05 33.20 5.25
CA PHE A 436 14.21 34.07 5.11
C PHE A 436 15.52 33.27 5.00
N GLU A 437 15.75 32.29 5.88
CA GLU A 437 16.91 31.39 5.83
C GLU A 437 17.04 30.68 4.47
N ARG A 438 15.90 30.30 3.87
CA ARG A 438 15.84 29.63 2.55
C ARG A 438 15.95 30.58 1.35
N MET A 439 16.02 31.90 1.57
CA MET A 439 16.32 32.88 0.53
C MET A 439 17.76 33.41 0.60
N SER A 440 18.54 33.02 1.62
CA SER A 440 19.85 33.62 1.94
C SER A 440 21.03 32.63 1.92
N VAL A 441 20.95 31.55 1.11
CA VAL A 441 22.14 30.73 0.78
C VAL A 441 22.12 30.39 -0.71
N ASN A 442 22.93 31.12 -1.48
CA ASN A 442 23.39 30.73 -2.81
C ASN A 442 24.60 31.61 -3.19
N ASP A 443 25.78 31.21 -2.71
CA ASP A 443 27.08 31.31 -3.40
C ASP A 443 28.17 30.78 -2.45
N GLU A 444 28.82 29.67 -2.84
CA GLU A 444 30.04 29.20 -2.17
C GLU A 444 31.28 29.79 -2.87
N ASN A 445 32.26 30.26 -2.10
CA ASN A 445 33.63 29.80 -2.30
C ASN A 445 34.52 30.01 -1.04
N ASP A 446 35.45 29.07 -0.88
CA ASP A 446 36.31 28.83 0.29
C ASP A 446 37.51 29.82 0.35
N TYR A 447 37.95 30.23 1.56
CA TYR A 447 39.29 29.89 2.09
C TYR A 447 39.57 30.35 3.55
N GLN A 448 39.75 29.35 4.42
CA GLN A 448 40.59 29.24 5.64
C GLN A 448 41.07 30.48 6.47
N LYS A 449 40.79 30.41 7.80
CA LYS A 449 41.63 30.80 8.98
C LYS A 449 42.05 32.29 9.12
N THR A 450 41.94 32.94 10.30
CA THR A 450 42.53 32.54 11.60
C THR A 450 41.89 33.31 12.79
N LYS A 451 42.17 32.89 14.04
CA LYS A 451 41.93 33.52 15.38
C LYS A 451 41.85 35.08 15.36
N VAL A 452 41.09 35.76 16.24
CA VAL A 452 41.27 35.87 17.72
C VAL A 452 39.95 36.36 18.42
N VAL A 453 39.89 36.21 19.75
CA VAL A 453 38.84 36.62 20.71
C VAL A 453 38.61 38.16 20.75
N THR A 454 37.43 38.64 21.23
CA THR A 454 37.24 39.76 22.22
C THR A 454 35.99 40.64 21.99
N THR A 455 35.00 40.50 22.89
CA THR A 455 34.20 41.56 23.58
C THR A 455 33.54 42.73 22.80
N THR A 456 32.20 42.66 22.69
CA THR A 456 31.17 43.70 23.00
C THR A 456 31.15 45.09 22.29
N THR A 457 29.92 45.64 22.20
CA THR A 457 29.52 47.08 22.10
C THR A 457 29.51 47.81 20.73
N GLN A 458 28.26 48.11 20.29
CA GLN A 458 27.75 49.43 19.83
C GLN A 458 28.22 50.14 18.53
N VAL A 459 27.21 50.45 17.70
CA VAL A 459 26.85 51.80 17.15
C VAL A 459 27.49 52.35 15.85
N ALA A 460 26.62 52.46 14.83
CA ALA A 460 26.43 53.55 13.83
C ALA A 460 27.31 53.75 12.56
N HIS A 461 26.53 53.97 11.46
CA HIS A 461 26.67 54.93 10.35
C HIS A 461 27.73 54.84 9.21
N ASN A 462 27.15 54.69 8.01
CA ASN A 462 27.34 55.49 6.78
C ASN A 462 28.56 55.33 5.83
N SER A 463 28.21 54.87 4.61
CA SER A 463 28.38 55.58 3.31
C SER A 463 29.68 55.38 2.49
N GLY A 464 29.56 55.57 1.16
CA GLY A 464 30.59 55.30 0.14
C GLY A 464 30.56 53.83 -0.32
N ARG A 465 30.45 53.40 -1.58
CA ARG A 465 30.81 53.95 -2.91
C ARG A 465 32.28 54.37 -3.04
N SER A 466 33.06 53.93 -4.04
CA SER A 466 32.77 52.95 -5.11
C SER A 466 34.00 52.53 -5.95
N ASN A 467 33.86 51.41 -6.68
CA ASN A 467 34.25 51.20 -8.08
C ASN A 467 35.68 50.79 -8.54
N LEU A 468 35.64 49.94 -9.59
CA LEU A 468 36.50 49.89 -10.81
C LEU A 468 37.91 49.23 -10.79
N TYR A 469 37.92 47.97 -11.24
CA TYR A 469 38.60 47.49 -12.46
C TYR A 469 39.84 48.24 -13.01
N LYS A 470 40.96 47.50 -13.12
CA LYS A 470 41.77 47.19 -14.33
C LYS A 470 42.86 46.16 -13.91
N VAL A 471 43.30 45.10 -14.62
CA VAL A 471 43.43 44.67 -16.03
C VAL A 471 44.92 44.43 -16.36
N ALA A 472 45.19 43.31 -17.06
CA ALA A 472 46.35 43.02 -17.93
C ALA A 472 47.70 42.48 -17.37
N LEU A 473 48.18 41.41 -18.06
CA LEU A 473 49.58 41.17 -18.51
C LEU A 473 50.67 40.83 -17.44
N GLN A 474 51.71 40.02 -17.66
CA GLN A 474 52.17 39.08 -18.73
C GLN A 474 53.37 38.27 -18.11
N THR A 475 53.75 37.03 -18.48
CA THR A 475 54.78 36.69 -19.50
C THR A 475 55.42 35.29 -19.19
N GLN A 476 55.42 34.35 -20.17
CA GLN A 476 56.44 33.30 -20.51
C GLN A 476 57.14 32.39 -19.44
N ALA A 477 57.70 31.20 -19.75
CA ALA A 477 57.57 30.24 -20.87
C ALA A 477 58.33 28.90 -20.59
N ALA A 478 58.23 27.97 -21.54
CA ALA A 478 59.12 26.80 -21.78
C ALA A 478 59.01 25.60 -20.80
N ASN A 479 59.22 24.33 -21.22
CA ASN A 479 59.62 23.81 -22.54
C ASN A 479 58.99 22.42 -22.85
N ALA A 480 59.07 21.95 -24.09
CA ALA A 480 58.51 20.66 -24.54
C ALA A 480 59.37 19.96 -25.61
N VAL A 481 59.12 18.66 -25.88
CA VAL A 481 59.61 17.94 -27.08
C VAL A 481 58.67 16.79 -27.46
N SER A 482 58.66 16.42 -28.75
CA SER A 482 57.71 15.51 -29.41
C SER A 482 58.39 14.69 -30.52
N ALA A 483 57.78 13.58 -30.98
CA ALA A 483 58.11 12.93 -32.25
C ALA A 483 56.95 12.09 -32.83
N ALA A 484 56.84 12.03 -34.17
CA ALA A 484 55.91 11.17 -34.94
C ALA A 484 56.45 10.96 -36.38
N VAL A 485 56.01 9.91 -37.09
CA VAL A 485 56.51 9.54 -38.45
C VAL A 485 55.34 9.15 -39.41
N THR A 486 55.61 8.48 -40.55
CA THR A 486 54.82 8.68 -41.80
C THR A 486 54.63 7.40 -42.65
N LEU A 487 53.65 7.45 -43.57
CA LEU A 487 53.31 6.46 -44.62
C LEU A 487 54.36 6.34 -45.74
N PRO A 488 54.20 5.34 -46.63
CA PRO A 488 54.06 5.65 -48.08
C PRO A 488 52.90 4.88 -48.79
N SER A 489 52.82 4.93 -50.14
CA SER A 489 51.61 4.66 -50.95
C SER A 489 51.89 4.08 -52.38
N GLN A 490 50.90 3.36 -52.98
CA GLN A 490 50.57 3.10 -54.41
C GLN A 490 49.70 1.80 -54.57
N ALA A 491 48.96 1.46 -55.65
CA ALA A 491 48.31 2.20 -56.77
C ALA A 491 47.38 1.28 -57.64
N ALA A 492 46.76 1.86 -58.69
CA ALA A 492 46.37 1.28 -60.00
C ALA A 492 45.08 0.41 -60.24
N GLN A 493 44.04 1.10 -60.78
CA GLN A 493 43.26 0.79 -62.01
C GLN A 493 42.05 -0.20 -62.11
N ARG A 494 40.89 0.40 -62.54
CA ARG A 494 39.83 -0.11 -63.49
C ARG A 494 38.91 -1.25 -63.02
N LYS A 495 37.62 -1.40 -63.44
CA LYS A 495 36.62 -0.62 -64.21
C LYS A 495 35.22 -1.08 -63.72
N ALA A 496 34.29 -0.23 -63.24
CA ALA A 496 33.29 0.57 -63.99
C ALA A 496 32.07 -0.20 -64.59
N ALA A 497 30.86 0.00 -64.03
CA ALA A 497 29.56 -0.01 -64.73
C ALA A 497 28.41 0.63 -63.89
N GLN A 498 27.63 1.52 -64.52
CA GLN A 498 26.32 2.07 -64.09
C GLN A 498 25.59 2.48 -65.41
N PRO A 499 24.24 2.66 -65.49
CA PRO A 499 23.64 3.90 -64.94
C PRO A 499 22.12 3.92 -64.59
N SER A 500 21.72 4.99 -63.89
CA SER A 500 20.50 5.83 -64.04
C SER A 500 19.05 5.29 -64.04
N SER A 501 18.22 5.98 -63.25
CA SER A 501 16.74 6.05 -63.28
C SER A 501 16.14 6.78 -64.50
N PRO A 502 14.81 6.74 -64.72
CA PRO A 502 14.01 7.93 -64.37
C PRO A 502 12.60 7.66 -63.80
N THR A 503 11.86 8.73 -63.46
CA THR A 503 10.49 8.73 -62.88
C THR A 503 9.43 9.24 -63.87
N ARG A 504 8.17 8.75 -63.79
CA ARG A 504 6.91 9.55 -63.61
C ARG A 504 5.58 8.87 -64.04
N LYS A 505 4.54 9.15 -63.23
CA LYS A 505 3.09 9.33 -63.55
C LYS A 505 2.20 8.14 -63.96
N ALA A 506 0.89 8.34 -63.74
CA ALA A 506 -0.27 7.48 -64.05
C ALA A 506 -0.89 7.85 -65.44
N LEU A 507 -2.02 7.33 -65.96
CA LEU A 507 -3.36 7.18 -65.35
C LEU A 507 -4.28 6.11 -66.10
N PRO A 508 -5.58 6.29 -66.44
CA PRO A 508 -6.74 5.52 -65.93
C PRO A 508 -7.46 4.51 -66.88
N THR A 509 -8.39 3.74 -66.31
CA THR A 509 -9.72 3.33 -66.86
C THR A 509 -10.72 3.27 -65.67
N ALA A 510 -11.93 3.87 -65.65
CA ALA A 510 -13.14 3.81 -66.51
C ALA A 510 -14.07 2.61 -66.19
N ALA A 511 -15.42 2.67 -66.25
CA ALA A 511 -16.42 3.75 -66.12
C ALA A 511 -17.86 3.16 -66.11
N SER A 512 -18.83 3.74 -65.36
CA SER A 512 -20.29 3.55 -65.55
C SER A 512 -21.12 4.68 -64.90
N ARG A 513 -22.44 4.76 -65.15
CA ARG A 513 -23.30 5.95 -64.88
C ARG A 513 -24.69 5.62 -64.30
N ALA A 514 -25.15 6.45 -63.35
CA ALA A 514 -26.52 6.94 -63.11
C ALA A 514 -26.48 7.74 -61.77
N SER A 515 -26.92 8.99 -61.59
CA SER A 515 -28.14 9.75 -61.96
C SER A 515 -29.39 9.33 -61.17
N ASP A 516 -29.98 10.13 -60.27
CA ASP A 516 -29.67 11.46 -59.67
C ASP A 516 -30.31 11.48 -58.22
N GLU A 517 -30.62 12.54 -57.45
CA GLU A 517 -30.76 14.00 -57.67
C GLU A 517 -30.56 14.83 -56.35
N ALA A 518 -31.45 15.77 -55.97
CA ALA A 518 -31.22 16.82 -54.96
C ALA A 518 -31.25 16.42 -53.47
N GLY A 519 -30.52 17.21 -52.64
CA GLY A 519 -30.60 17.18 -51.17
C GLY A 519 -29.47 17.98 -50.49
N GLN A 520 -29.69 19.27 -50.19
CA GLN A 520 -28.68 20.12 -49.54
C GLN A 520 -28.53 19.84 -48.04
N VAL A 521 -27.35 19.41 -47.59
CA VAL A 521 -26.90 19.50 -46.18
C VAL A 521 -25.40 19.80 -46.14
N GLU A 522 -25.00 20.87 -45.44
CA GLU A 522 -23.59 21.22 -45.24
C GLU A 522 -22.83 20.16 -44.41
N ARG A 523 -21.90 19.42 -45.03
CA ARG A 523 -20.95 18.58 -44.29
C ARG A 523 -19.72 19.39 -43.89
N LYS A 524 -19.76 19.94 -42.68
CA LYS A 524 -18.57 20.49 -41.99
C LYS A 524 -17.44 19.45 -41.98
N SER A 525 -16.22 19.91 -42.21
CA SER A 525 -15.04 19.06 -42.41
C SER A 525 -14.84 18.06 -41.27
N ALA A 526 -14.69 16.77 -41.61
CA ALA A 526 -14.44 15.73 -40.62
C ALA A 526 -13.08 15.95 -39.95
N VAL A 527 -13.10 16.25 -38.65
CA VAL A 527 -11.88 16.31 -37.83
C VAL A 527 -11.26 14.92 -37.79
N ILE A 528 -10.00 14.81 -38.22
CA ILE A 528 -9.24 13.56 -38.12
C ILE A 528 -9.13 13.20 -36.63
N ILE A 529 -9.71 12.06 -36.25
CA ILE A 529 -9.56 11.51 -34.91
C ILE A 529 -8.17 10.90 -34.83
N GLU A 530 -7.22 11.64 -34.26
CA GLU A 530 -5.92 11.07 -33.89
C GLU A 530 -6.13 9.86 -32.97
N GLN A 531 -5.54 8.73 -33.34
CA GLN A 531 -5.55 7.53 -32.52
C GLN A 531 -4.73 7.77 -31.24
N PRO A 532 -5.13 7.21 -30.08
CA PRO A 532 -4.37 7.36 -28.85
C PRO A 532 -2.94 6.83 -29.03
N SER A 533 -1.95 7.70 -28.85
CA SER A 533 -0.56 7.37 -29.14
C SER A 533 -0.04 6.25 -28.23
N ILE A 534 0.62 5.27 -28.84
CA ILE A 534 1.28 4.18 -28.12
C ILE A 534 2.37 4.78 -27.24
N LYS A 535 2.28 4.61 -25.91
CA LYS A 535 3.30 5.09 -24.97
C LYS A 535 4.67 4.51 -25.32
N GLN A 536 5.53 5.33 -25.90
CA GLN A 536 6.87 4.93 -26.34
C GLN A 536 7.84 4.91 -25.14
N PHE A 537 7.91 3.77 -24.47
CA PHE A 537 8.84 3.56 -23.35
C PHE A 537 10.30 3.71 -23.79
N HIS A 538 11.11 4.32 -22.93
CA HIS A 538 12.57 4.40 -23.06
C HIS A 538 13.23 4.35 -21.69
N LEU A 539 14.53 3.99 -21.64
CA LEU A 539 15.21 3.69 -20.38
C LEU A 539 15.22 4.86 -19.37
N GLY A 540 15.23 6.11 -19.84
CA GLY A 540 15.18 7.31 -19.01
C GLY A 540 13.92 7.41 -18.13
N MET A 541 12.79 6.81 -18.56
CA MET A 541 11.56 6.74 -17.78
C MET A 541 11.68 5.87 -16.52
N PHE A 542 12.78 5.12 -16.37
CA PHE A 542 12.99 4.19 -15.27
C PHE A 542 14.17 4.60 -14.39
N GLU A 543 14.00 4.34 -13.10
CA GLU A 543 15.06 4.29 -12.10
C GLU A 543 15.41 2.81 -11.88
N ILE A 544 16.68 2.45 -12.02
CA ILE A 544 17.14 1.05 -11.99
C ILE A 544 17.78 0.78 -10.62
N GLY A 545 17.16 -0.13 -9.86
CA GLY A 545 17.65 -0.62 -8.58
C GLY A 545 18.46 -1.92 -8.71
N ARG A 546 18.46 -2.72 -7.64
CA ARG A 546 19.29 -3.94 -7.53
C ARG A 546 18.99 -4.96 -8.64
N PRO A 547 19.99 -5.72 -9.10
CA PRO A 547 19.75 -6.92 -9.91
C PRO A 547 18.92 -7.93 -9.11
N LEU A 548 17.99 -8.59 -9.79
CA LEU A 548 17.11 -9.63 -9.25
C LEU A 548 17.56 -11.03 -9.67
N GLY A 549 18.12 -11.15 -10.88
CA GLY A 549 18.61 -12.42 -11.41
C GLY A 549 19.39 -12.26 -12.72
N LYS A 550 20.12 -13.31 -13.10
CA LYS A 550 20.81 -13.44 -14.39
C LYS A 550 20.11 -14.53 -15.21
N GLY A 551 19.54 -14.15 -16.35
CA GLY A 551 18.97 -15.10 -17.31
C GLY A 551 20.01 -15.56 -18.34
N LYS A 552 19.58 -16.45 -19.25
CA LYS A 552 20.45 -17.02 -20.30
C LYS A 552 21.02 -15.98 -21.29
N PHE A 553 20.30 -14.89 -21.54
CA PHE A 553 20.61 -13.86 -22.55
C PHE A 553 20.57 -12.43 -21.99
N GLY A 554 20.77 -12.27 -20.67
CA GLY A 554 20.56 -10.98 -20.02
C GLY A 554 20.48 -10.98 -18.50
N ARG A 555 20.06 -9.84 -17.94
CA ARG A 555 19.87 -9.64 -16.49
C ARG A 555 18.52 -9.01 -16.21
N VAL A 556 17.91 -9.37 -15.09
CA VAL A 556 16.67 -8.78 -14.59
C VAL A 556 17.03 -7.82 -13.46
N TYR A 557 16.52 -6.59 -13.51
CA TYR A 557 16.71 -5.57 -12.47
C TYR A 557 15.36 -5.18 -11.86
N LEU A 558 15.37 -4.78 -10.59
CA LEU A 558 14.24 -4.09 -9.99
C LEU A 558 14.22 -2.65 -10.53
N ALA A 559 13.06 -2.16 -10.94
CA ALA A 559 12.93 -0.83 -11.52
C ALA A 559 11.70 -0.08 -10.99
N ARG A 560 11.78 1.25 -10.98
CA ARG A 560 10.67 2.17 -10.69
C ARG A 560 10.41 3.04 -11.92
N GLU A 561 9.18 3.04 -12.43
CA GLU A 561 8.75 4.00 -13.46
C GLU A 561 8.59 5.38 -12.79
N ARG A 562 9.27 6.40 -13.32
CA ARG A 562 9.45 7.70 -12.65
C ARG A 562 8.18 8.52 -12.54
N THR A 563 7.26 8.39 -13.49
CA THR A 563 6.06 9.25 -13.58
C THR A 563 4.98 8.83 -12.58
N SER A 564 4.81 7.52 -12.39
CA SER A 564 3.78 6.91 -11.54
C SER A 564 4.32 6.32 -10.23
N GLY A 565 5.63 6.18 -10.09
CA GLY A 565 6.27 5.44 -9.00
C GLY A 565 6.08 3.92 -9.09
N PHE A 566 5.47 3.40 -10.16
CA PHE A 566 5.14 1.98 -10.31
C PHE A 566 6.39 1.09 -10.34
N ILE A 567 6.37 0.01 -9.55
CA ILE A 567 7.50 -0.90 -9.38
C ILE A 567 7.34 -2.11 -10.30
N CYS A 568 8.38 -2.40 -11.07
CA CYS A 568 8.40 -3.47 -12.06
C CYS A 568 9.76 -4.20 -12.10
N ALA A 569 9.80 -5.33 -12.78
CA ALA A 569 11.05 -6.02 -13.12
C ALA A 569 11.43 -5.70 -14.58
N LEU A 570 12.65 -5.20 -14.79
CA LEU A 570 13.16 -4.89 -16.13
C LEU A 570 14.12 -5.99 -16.60
N LYS A 571 13.64 -6.90 -17.46
CA LYS A 571 14.45 -7.97 -18.09
C LYS A 571 15.17 -7.38 -19.30
N VAL A 572 16.49 -7.20 -19.18
CA VAL A 572 17.37 -6.56 -20.16
C VAL A 572 18.13 -7.62 -20.95
N LEU A 573 17.88 -7.69 -22.25
CA LEU A 573 18.44 -8.68 -23.18
C LEU A 573 19.41 -7.99 -24.17
N HIS A 574 20.57 -8.59 -24.43
CA HIS A 574 21.58 -8.00 -25.33
C HIS A 574 21.40 -8.48 -26.77
N LYS A 575 21.22 -7.56 -27.73
CA LYS A 575 20.93 -7.91 -29.14
C LYS A 575 22.04 -8.77 -29.77
N SER A 576 23.30 -8.53 -29.41
CA SER A 576 24.44 -9.34 -29.83
C SER A 576 24.34 -10.80 -29.36
N GLU A 577 23.98 -11.02 -28.09
CA GLU A 577 23.81 -12.36 -27.52
C GLU A 577 22.63 -13.10 -28.16
N LEU A 578 21.54 -12.39 -28.44
CA LEU A 578 20.37 -12.97 -29.11
C LEU A 578 20.68 -13.45 -30.53
N SER A 579 21.43 -12.66 -31.32
CA SER A 579 21.83 -13.04 -32.68
C SER A 579 22.94 -14.08 -32.73
N GLN A 580 23.89 -14.07 -31.78
CA GLN A 580 24.86 -15.16 -31.61
C GLN A 580 24.15 -16.48 -31.26
N GLY A 581 23.14 -16.44 -30.39
CA GLY A 581 22.30 -17.60 -30.06
C GLY A 581 21.24 -17.97 -31.10
N ARG A 582 21.00 -17.13 -32.12
CA ARG A 582 19.92 -17.26 -33.12
C ARG A 582 18.49 -17.34 -32.52
N VAL A 583 18.28 -16.67 -31.38
CA VAL A 583 17.05 -16.75 -30.56
C VAL A 583 16.11 -15.54 -30.71
N GLU A 584 16.32 -14.64 -31.66
CA GLU A 584 15.47 -13.45 -31.84
C GLU A 584 14.01 -13.83 -32.15
N LYS A 585 13.79 -14.93 -32.87
CA LYS A 585 12.46 -15.50 -33.13
C LYS A 585 11.80 -16.03 -31.84
N GLN A 586 12.59 -16.51 -30.88
CA GLN A 586 12.13 -17.01 -29.60
C GLN A 586 11.68 -15.84 -28.70
N VAL A 587 12.52 -14.81 -28.56
CA VAL A 587 12.20 -13.60 -27.78
C VAL A 587 11.01 -12.84 -28.36
N ARG A 588 10.88 -12.74 -29.70
CA ARG A 588 9.70 -12.13 -30.32
C ARG A 588 8.41 -12.88 -29.95
N ARG A 589 8.45 -14.23 -29.93
CA ARG A 589 7.32 -15.07 -29.54
C ARG A 589 7.00 -14.98 -28.04
N GLU A 590 8.02 -14.90 -27.18
CA GLU A 590 7.85 -14.63 -25.74
C GLU A 590 7.05 -13.35 -25.53
N ILE A 591 7.46 -12.25 -26.19
CA ILE A 591 6.78 -10.95 -26.15
C ILE A 591 5.35 -11.05 -26.69
N GLU A 592 5.17 -11.63 -27.87
CA GLU A 592 3.88 -11.73 -28.57
C GLU A 592 2.84 -12.52 -27.75
N ILE A 593 3.23 -13.68 -27.21
CA ILE A 593 2.38 -14.51 -26.36
C ILE A 593 2.10 -13.77 -25.05
N GLN A 594 3.14 -13.43 -24.28
CA GLN A 594 2.99 -12.94 -22.90
C GLN A 594 2.30 -11.55 -22.83
N SER A 595 2.43 -10.71 -23.86
CA SER A 595 1.71 -9.43 -23.94
C SER A 595 0.18 -9.61 -23.89
N ASN A 596 -0.33 -10.75 -24.39
CA ASN A 596 -1.74 -11.09 -24.50
C ASN A 596 -2.29 -11.95 -23.33
N LEU A 597 -1.45 -12.36 -22.38
CA LEU A 597 -1.85 -13.18 -21.23
C LEU A 597 -2.23 -12.29 -20.03
N ARG A 598 -3.38 -12.56 -19.41
CA ARG A 598 -3.88 -11.89 -18.19
C ARG A 598 -4.57 -12.92 -17.29
N HIS A 599 -3.85 -13.41 -16.28
CA HIS A 599 -4.32 -14.37 -15.27
C HIS A 599 -3.51 -14.14 -13.99
N PRO A 600 -4.10 -14.20 -12.77
CA PRO A 600 -3.41 -13.85 -11.53
C PRO A 600 -2.14 -14.68 -11.26
N ASN A 601 -2.09 -15.92 -11.77
CA ASN A 601 -0.95 -16.82 -11.63
C ASN A 601 -0.01 -16.90 -12.86
N ILE A 602 -0.04 -15.89 -13.74
CA ILE A 602 0.89 -15.75 -14.86
C ILE A 602 1.58 -14.40 -14.72
N LEU A 603 2.92 -14.38 -14.80
CA LEU A 603 3.70 -13.15 -14.67
C LEU A 603 3.34 -12.17 -15.79
N GLN A 604 2.80 -11.00 -15.46
CA GLN A 604 2.33 -10.06 -16.48
C GLN A 604 3.50 -9.35 -17.19
N LEU A 605 3.40 -9.27 -18.53
CA LEU A 605 4.21 -8.35 -19.35
C LEU A 605 3.38 -7.08 -19.60
N PHE A 606 3.85 -5.94 -19.06
CA PHE A 606 3.19 -4.64 -19.22
C PHE A 606 3.54 -3.95 -20.54
N GLY A 607 4.74 -4.21 -21.07
CA GLY A 607 5.23 -3.62 -22.30
C GLY A 607 6.69 -3.96 -22.57
N HIS A 608 7.22 -3.50 -23.69
CA HIS A 608 8.62 -3.68 -24.06
C HIS A 608 9.13 -2.45 -24.85
N PHE A 609 10.45 -2.29 -24.88
CA PHE A 609 11.14 -1.31 -25.73
C PHE A 609 12.55 -1.79 -26.09
N HIS A 610 13.27 -1.06 -26.94
CA HIS A 610 14.65 -1.39 -27.28
C HIS A 610 15.50 -0.13 -27.54
N ASP A 611 16.81 -0.23 -27.32
CA ASP A 611 17.79 0.75 -27.82
C ASP A 611 18.60 0.14 -28.98
N SER A 612 19.73 0.74 -29.36
CA SER A 612 20.59 0.21 -30.44
C SER A 612 21.29 -1.11 -30.09
N LYS A 613 21.47 -1.44 -28.80
CA LYS A 613 22.25 -2.58 -28.30
C LYS A 613 21.42 -3.61 -27.52
N ARG A 614 20.26 -3.22 -26.98
CA ARG A 614 19.47 -4.00 -25.99
C ARG A 614 17.97 -4.01 -26.29
N VAL A 615 17.28 -5.01 -25.77
CA VAL A 615 15.81 -5.10 -25.67
C VAL A 615 15.45 -5.15 -24.17
N PHE A 616 14.34 -4.51 -23.81
CA PHE A 616 13.87 -4.35 -22.43
C PHE A 616 12.42 -4.84 -22.33
N LEU A 617 12.15 -5.77 -21.42
CA LEU A 617 10.80 -6.22 -21.09
C LEU A 617 10.40 -5.67 -19.71
N ILE A 618 9.23 -5.03 -19.65
CA ILE A 618 8.67 -4.43 -18.43
C ILE A 618 7.70 -5.45 -17.82
N LEU A 619 8.17 -6.18 -16.82
CA LEU A 619 7.46 -7.32 -16.20
C LEU A 619 6.89 -6.95 -14.83
N GLU A 620 5.89 -7.71 -14.40
CA GLU A 620 5.43 -7.79 -13.02
C GLU A 620 6.59 -8.16 -12.08
N PHE A 621 6.60 -7.56 -10.88
CA PHE A 621 7.63 -7.81 -9.88
C PHE A 621 7.18 -8.87 -8.86
N ALA A 622 7.69 -10.10 -9.02
CA ALA A 622 7.45 -11.20 -8.10
C ALA A 622 8.40 -11.15 -6.88
N ALA A 623 7.94 -10.51 -5.80
CA ALA A 623 8.81 -10.11 -4.67
C ALA A 623 9.50 -11.25 -3.92
N LYS A 624 8.90 -12.45 -3.87
CA LYS A 624 9.46 -13.60 -3.15
C LYS A 624 10.41 -14.44 -4.02
N GLY A 625 10.60 -14.11 -5.30
CA GLY A 625 11.58 -14.73 -6.20
C GLY A 625 11.20 -16.13 -6.69
N GLU A 626 12.17 -16.87 -7.25
CA GLU A 626 11.95 -18.21 -7.82
C GLU A 626 11.48 -19.25 -6.78
N LEU A 627 10.47 -20.05 -7.13
CA LEU A 627 9.89 -21.08 -6.27
C LEU A 627 10.90 -22.19 -5.93
N TYR A 628 11.82 -22.51 -6.85
CA TYR A 628 12.98 -23.38 -6.62
C TYR A 628 13.73 -23.03 -5.33
N LYS A 629 13.95 -21.74 -5.08
CA LYS A 629 14.68 -21.23 -3.90
C LYS A 629 13.86 -21.31 -2.61
N HIS A 630 12.55 -21.57 -2.66
CA HIS A 630 11.76 -21.92 -1.48
C HIS A 630 11.79 -23.43 -1.25
N LEU A 631 11.60 -24.23 -2.30
CA LEU A 631 11.65 -25.70 -2.21
C LEU A 631 12.98 -26.18 -1.63
N ARG A 632 14.12 -25.71 -2.16
CA ARG A 632 15.46 -26.08 -1.67
C ARG A 632 15.83 -25.50 -0.30
N ARG A 633 15.03 -24.60 0.30
CA ARG A 633 15.17 -24.16 1.70
C ARG A 633 14.35 -25.01 2.67
N GLU A 634 13.18 -25.46 2.23
CA GLU A 634 12.25 -26.27 3.03
C GLU A 634 12.50 -27.78 2.85
N ASN A 635 13.39 -28.15 1.93
CA ASN A 635 13.63 -29.49 1.36
C ASN A 635 12.42 -30.04 0.59
N ARG A 636 11.24 -30.00 1.20
CA ARG A 636 9.93 -30.36 0.59
C ARG A 636 8.83 -29.48 1.20
N PHE A 637 7.77 -29.22 0.45
CA PHE A 637 6.60 -28.51 0.97
C PHE A 637 5.64 -29.45 1.72
N PRO A 638 4.98 -29.00 2.80
CA PRO A 638 3.88 -29.74 3.40
C PRO A 638 2.68 -29.79 2.44
N GLU A 639 1.86 -30.85 2.53
CA GLU A 639 0.81 -31.12 1.53
C GLU A 639 -0.16 -29.95 1.31
N TRP A 640 -0.48 -29.18 2.36
CA TRP A 640 -1.37 -28.02 2.24
C TRP A 640 -0.82 -26.89 1.36
N LYS A 641 0.50 -26.70 1.36
CA LYS A 641 1.20 -25.67 0.58
C LYS A 641 1.39 -26.15 -0.86
N ALA A 642 1.79 -27.40 -1.01
CA ALA A 642 1.86 -28.06 -2.32
C ALA A 642 0.49 -28.04 -3.03
N SER A 643 -0.60 -28.39 -2.34
CA SER A 643 -1.94 -28.38 -2.94
C SER A 643 -2.40 -26.99 -3.39
N GLN A 644 -2.09 -25.94 -2.61
CA GLN A 644 -2.41 -24.56 -2.99
C GLN A 644 -1.64 -24.11 -4.25
N TYR A 645 -0.36 -24.51 -4.38
CA TYR A 645 0.43 -24.22 -5.59
C TYR A 645 -0.06 -25.04 -6.80
N ILE A 646 -0.36 -26.33 -6.64
CA ILE A 646 -0.86 -27.17 -7.74
C ILE A 646 -2.26 -26.72 -8.21
N ALA A 647 -3.13 -26.24 -7.30
CA ALA A 647 -4.42 -25.64 -7.68
C ALA A 647 -4.24 -24.36 -8.52
N GLN A 648 -3.31 -23.49 -8.12
CA GLN A 648 -2.95 -22.27 -8.87
C GLN A 648 -2.33 -22.60 -10.23
N MET A 649 -1.42 -23.58 -10.30
CA MET A 649 -0.83 -24.07 -11.55
C MET A 649 -1.91 -24.60 -12.50
N ALA A 650 -2.82 -25.45 -12.01
CA ALA A 650 -3.92 -25.98 -12.81
C ALA A 650 -4.85 -24.86 -13.34
N SER A 651 -5.05 -23.77 -12.59
CA SER A 651 -5.79 -22.60 -13.07
C SER A 651 -5.06 -21.86 -14.19
N ALA A 652 -3.75 -21.63 -14.04
CA ALA A 652 -2.92 -20.96 -15.02
C ALA A 652 -2.78 -21.78 -16.32
N LEU A 653 -2.49 -23.08 -16.21
CA LEU A 653 -2.40 -23.98 -17.36
C LEU A 653 -3.73 -24.05 -18.11
N ARG A 654 -4.87 -24.15 -17.40
CA ARG A 654 -6.20 -24.14 -18.04
C ARG A 654 -6.47 -22.82 -18.78
N TYR A 655 -6.00 -21.69 -18.26
CA TYR A 655 -6.08 -20.41 -18.96
C TYR A 655 -5.21 -20.39 -20.23
N LEU A 656 -3.98 -20.91 -20.16
CA LEU A 656 -3.07 -21.04 -21.30
C LEU A 656 -3.65 -21.94 -22.40
N HIS A 657 -4.16 -23.12 -22.03
CA HIS A 657 -4.73 -24.10 -22.95
C HIS A 657 -5.99 -23.55 -23.65
N ARG A 658 -6.84 -22.82 -22.93
CA ARG A 658 -7.98 -22.06 -23.51
C ARG A 658 -7.58 -20.87 -24.40
N LYS A 659 -6.31 -20.46 -24.37
CA LYS A 659 -5.68 -19.50 -25.29
C LYS A 659 -4.86 -20.21 -26.38
N HIS A 660 -4.97 -21.53 -26.51
CA HIS A 660 -4.15 -22.38 -27.39
C HIS A 660 -2.63 -22.18 -27.19
N VAL A 661 -2.21 -21.90 -25.95
CA VAL A 661 -0.79 -21.78 -25.57
C VAL A 661 -0.38 -23.01 -24.77
N ILE A 662 0.67 -23.71 -25.20
CA ILE A 662 1.31 -24.81 -24.46
C ILE A 662 2.64 -24.30 -23.90
N HIS A 663 2.99 -24.60 -22.64
CA HIS A 663 4.17 -24.01 -21.99
C HIS A 663 5.48 -24.76 -22.28
N ARG A 664 5.47 -26.10 -22.16
CA ARG A 664 6.58 -27.02 -22.49
C ARG A 664 7.88 -26.89 -21.66
N ASP A 665 7.87 -26.15 -20.57
CA ASP A 665 9.02 -26.01 -19.64
C ASP A 665 8.52 -25.60 -18.24
N ILE A 666 7.60 -26.38 -17.67
CA ILE A 666 7.04 -26.16 -16.33
C ILE A 666 7.96 -26.81 -15.28
N LYS A 667 8.59 -25.99 -14.45
CA LYS A 667 9.55 -26.37 -13.39
C LYS A 667 9.70 -25.24 -12.35
N PRO A 668 10.22 -25.48 -11.12
CA PRO A 668 10.27 -24.48 -10.06
C PRO A 668 11.12 -23.24 -10.32
N GLU A 669 12.09 -23.29 -11.25
CA GLU A 669 12.91 -22.15 -11.64
C GLU A 669 12.13 -21.15 -12.51
N ASN A 670 11.21 -21.67 -13.34
CA ASN A 670 10.37 -20.85 -14.22
C ASN A 670 9.10 -20.33 -13.49
N ILE A 671 8.85 -20.77 -12.26
CA ILE A 671 7.75 -20.30 -11.42
C ILE A 671 8.30 -19.31 -10.39
N LEU A 672 7.80 -18.07 -10.42
CA LEU A 672 8.12 -17.07 -9.40
C LEU A 672 7.02 -17.02 -8.33
N VAL A 673 7.32 -16.42 -7.18
CA VAL A 673 6.38 -16.22 -6.08
C VAL A 673 6.15 -14.72 -5.88
N GLY A 674 4.88 -14.31 -5.95
CA GLY A 674 4.44 -12.93 -5.83
C GLY A 674 4.47 -12.39 -4.39
N ILE A 675 3.91 -11.19 -4.22
CA ILE A 675 3.96 -10.45 -2.94
C ILE A 675 3.16 -11.16 -1.83
N HIS A 676 2.05 -11.81 -2.14
CA HIS A 676 1.21 -12.48 -1.14
C HIS A 676 1.64 -13.93 -0.91
N GLY A 677 2.39 -14.52 -1.85
CA GLY A 677 2.79 -15.94 -1.82
C GLY A 677 2.08 -16.76 -2.89
N GLU A 678 1.27 -16.11 -3.71
CA GLU A 678 0.72 -16.65 -4.95
C GLU A 678 1.83 -16.93 -5.96
N ILE A 679 1.70 -18.00 -6.73
CA ILE A 679 2.69 -18.34 -7.77
C ILE A 679 2.41 -17.61 -9.08
N LYS A 680 3.47 -17.33 -9.85
CA LYS A 680 3.48 -16.66 -11.15
C LYS A 680 4.28 -17.50 -12.15
N ILE A 681 3.62 -18.13 -13.12
CA ILE A 681 4.30 -18.81 -14.24
C ILE A 681 5.05 -17.77 -15.08
N SER A 682 6.31 -18.06 -15.43
CA SER A 682 7.20 -17.18 -16.20
C SER A 682 8.09 -17.95 -17.18
N ASP A 683 8.89 -17.21 -17.96
CA ASP A 683 9.69 -17.67 -19.11
C ASP A 683 8.87 -18.43 -20.18
N PHE A 684 8.08 -17.65 -20.92
CA PHE A 684 7.34 -18.10 -22.10
C PHE A 684 8.26 -18.35 -23.32
N GLY A 685 9.59 -18.41 -23.15
CA GLY A 685 10.55 -18.65 -24.23
C GLY A 685 10.35 -19.98 -24.94
N TRP A 686 9.88 -21.03 -24.26
CA TRP A 686 9.53 -22.31 -24.89
C TRP A 686 8.04 -22.44 -25.25
N SER A 687 7.22 -21.46 -24.90
CA SER A 687 5.79 -21.51 -25.15
C SER A 687 5.43 -21.32 -26.62
N VAL A 688 4.31 -21.93 -27.03
CA VAL A 688 3.85 -21.87 -28.42
C VAL A 688 2.35 -21.68 -28.51
N HIS A 689 1.92 -20.77 -29.39
CA HIS A 689 0.54 -20.73 -29.86
C HIS A 689 0.31 -21.86 -30.88
N ALA A 690 -0.70 -22.69 -30.66
CA ALA A 690 -0.98 -23.92 -31.41
C ALA A 690 -2.48 -24.07 -31.73
N PRO A 691 -3.07 -23.16 -32.53
CA PRO A 691 -4.50 -23.20 -32.82
C PRO A 691 -4.95 -24.36 -33.74
N ASN A 692 -4.04 -25.03 -34.47
CA ASN A 692 -4.45 -26.04 -35.46
C ASN A 692 -3.34 -27.02 -35.97
N SER A 693 -2.24 -27.30 -35.24
CA SER A 693 -1.17 -28.19 -35.80
C SER A 693 -0.30 -28.95 -34.79
N ARG A 694 -0.09 -30.24 -35.12
CA ARG A 694 0.92 -31.20 -34.64
C ARG A 694 2.37 -30.68 -34.82
N ARG A 695 3.33 -31.06 -33.96
CA ARG A 695 4.72 -30.52 -33.96
C ARG A 695 5.77 -31.45 -33.32
N ASP A 696 6.98 -31.48 -33.89
CA ASP A 696 8.06 -32.42 -33.56
C ASP A 696 9.27 -31.83 -32.77
N THR A 697 9.15 -30.63 -32.19
CA THR A 697 10.30 -29.93 -31.60
C THR A 697 10.58 -30.35 -30.15
N MET A 698 11.63 -31.15 -29.94
CA MET A 698 12.17 -31.49 -28.61
C MET A 698 12.71 -30.23 -27.88
N CYS A 699 12.16 -29.93 -26.70
CA CYS A 699 12.65 -28.90 -25.79
C CYS A 699 12.10 -29.10 -24.36
N GLY A 700 12.85 -28.66 -23.36
CA GLY A 700 12.48 -28.73 -21.94
C GLY A 700 13.68 -29.13 -21.07
N THR A 701 13.42 -29.42 -19.80
CA THR A 701 14.40 -29.95 -18.84
C THR A 701 14.15 -31.44 -18.67
N LEU A 702 15.18 -32.29 -18.77
CA LEU A 702 15.04 -33.74 -19.00
C LEU A 702 14.04 -34.43 -18.06
N ASP A 703 14.14 -34.14 -16.76
CA ASP A 703 13.38 -34.74 -15.67
C ASP A 703 11.88 -34.41 -15.71
N TYR A 704 11.52 -33.35 -16.45
CA TYR A 704 10.15 -32.86 -16.66
C TYR A 704 9.59 -33.22 -18.04
N LEU A 705 10.40 -33.82 -18.93
CA LEU A 705 9.96 -34.23 -20.26
C LEU A 705 9.00 -35.44 -20.16
N PRO A 706 7.92 -35.45 -20.95
CA PRO A 706 7.00 -36.58 -21.01
C PRO A 706 7.50 -37.68 -21.96
N PRO A 707 7.00 -38.94 -21.81
CA PRO A 707 7.44 -40.09 -22.59
C PRO A 707 7.34 -39.90 -24.11
N GLU A 708 6.32 -39.19 -24.58
CA GLU A 708 6.09 -38.88 -26.00
C GLU A 708 7.11 -37.90 -26.60
N MET A 709 7.83 -37.11 -25.78
CA MET A 709 8.85 -36.18 -26.27
C MET A 709 10.27 -36.78 -26.30
N ILE A 710 10.47 -37.99 -25.75
CA ILE A 710 11.80 -38.62 -25.62
C ILE A 710 11.99 -39.93 -26.40
N LYS A 711 10.93 -40.52 -26.96
CA LYS A 711 11.02 -41.77 -27.73
C LYS A 711 11.55 -41.52 -29.15
N PRO A 712 12.70 -42.10 -29.55
CA PRO A 712 13.16 -42.06 -30.93
C PRO A 712 12.43 -43.13 -31.77
N GLY A 713 11.91 -42.76 -32.94
CA GLY A 713 11.38 -43.72 -33.93
C GLY A 713 9.92 -43.54 -34.32
N SER A 714 9.13 -42.75 -33.60
CA SER A 714 7.81 -42.30 -34.06
C SER A 714 7.97 -41.27 -35.19
N SER A 715 7.55 -41.61 -36.41
CA SER A 715 7.54 -40.73 -37.58
C SER A 715 6.38 -39.70 -37.59
N ASP A 716 5.83 -39.41 -36.41
CA ASP A 716 4.71 -38.50 -36.13
C ASP A 716 4.90 -38.06 -34.67
N ASN A 717 5.93 -37.23 -34.39
CA ASN A 717 6.39 -36.89 -33.04
C ASN A 717 5.49 -35.81 -32.38
N SER A 718 4.20 -35.89 -32.69
CA SER A 718 3.16 -34.94 -32.39
C SER A 718 2.66 -35.04 -30.95
N TYR A 719 3.14 -34.16 -30.08
CA TYR A 719 2.57 -33.94 -28.76
C TYR A 719 1.55 -32.78 -28.75
N ASN A 720 0.63 -32.79 -27.79
CA ASN A 720 -0.43 -31.79 -27.58
C ASN A 720 -0.28 -31.10 -26.21
N GLU A 721 -1.33 -30.46 -25.68
CA GLU A 721 -1.29 -29.74 -24.40
C GLU A 721 -1.13 -30.64 -23.16
N LYS A 722 -1.31 -31.96 -23.32
CA LYS A 722 -1.12 -32.98 -22.27
C LYS A 722 0.31 -33.08 -21.75
N VAL A 723 1.29 -32.47 -22.44
CA VAL A 723 2.68 -32.38 -21.94
C VAL A 723 2.78 -31.54 -20.66
N ASP A 724 2.02 -30.45 -20.56
CA ASP A 724 2.02 -29.60 -19.37
C ASP A 724 1.36 -30.32 -18.17
N LEU A 725 0.46 -31.30 -18.42
CA LEU A 725 -0.15 -32.15 -17.38
C LEU A 725 0.85 -33.16 -16.82
N TRP A 726 1.74 -33.72 -17.65
CA TRP A 726 2.84 -34.57 -17.16
C TRP A 726 3.80 -33.74 -16.31
N SER A 727 4.25 -32.58 -16.79
CA SER A 727 5.14 -31.70 -16.01
C SER A 727 4.48 -31.22 -14.70
N LEU A 728 3.15 -31.03 -14.66
CA LEU A 728 2.41 -30.78 -13.42
C LEU A 728 2.46 -31.98 -12.46
N GLY A 729 2.45 -33.21 -12.96
CA GLY A 729 2.65 -34.43 -12.17
C GLY A 729 4.05 -34.53 -11.59
N VAL A 730 5.08 -34.23 -12.39
CA VAL A 730 6.49 -34.16 -11.96
C VAL A 730 6.66 -33.14 -10.84
N LEU A 731 6.13 -31.93 -11.05
CA LEU A 731 6.13 -30.83 -10.07
C LEU A 731 5.36 -31.17 -8.78
N THR A 732 4.24 -31.91 -8.90
CA THR A 732 3.46 -32.36 -7.72
C THR A 732 4.25 -33.37 -6.88
N TYR A 733 4.99 -34.29 -7.50
CA TYR A 733 5.89 -35.19 -6.79
C TYR A 733 7.05 -34.42 -6.15
N GLU A 734 7.74 -33.58 -6.91
CA GLU A 734 8.93 -32.84 -6.45
C GLU A 734 8.61 -31.91 -5.28
N PHE A 735 7.46 -31.22 -5.30
CA PHE A 735 7.00 -30.43 -4.15
C PHE A 735 6.81 -31.24 -2.87
N LEU A 736 6.46 -32.53 -2.97
CA LEU A 736 6.17 -33.39 -1.81
C LEU A 736 7.35 -34.25 -1.36
N VAL A 737 8.32 -34.51 -2.25
CA VAL A 737 9.48 -35.38 -1.99
C VAL A 737 10.78 -34.57 -1.85
N GLY A 738 10.95 -33.49 -2.63
CA GLY A 738 12.11 -32.59 -2.65
C GLY A 738 13.04 -32.74 -3.86
N GLU A 739 12.83 -33.81 -4.64
CA GLU A 739 13.63 -34.24 -5.80
C GLU A 739 12.69 -34.78 -6.89
N ALA A 740 13.12 -34.84 -8.15
CA ALA A 740 12.25 -35.23 -9.26
C ALA A 740 12.03 -36.77 -9.32
N PRO A 741 10.84 -37.25 -9.71
CA PRO A 741 10.46 -38.68 -9.68
C PRO A 741 11.33 -39.61 -10.54
N PHE A 742 12.08 -39.05 -11.49
CA PHE A 742 12.94 -39.77 -12.44
C PHE A 742 14.41 -39.34 -12.37
N GLU A 743 14.78 -38.50 -11.38
CA GLU A 743 16.13 -37.95 -11.22
C GLU A 743 17.16 -39.08 -11.07
N ASP A 744 18.18 -39.07 -11.92
CA ASP A 744 19.17 -40.12 -12.12
C ASP A 744 20.31 -39.62 -13.05
N THR A 745 21.21 -40.51 -13.45
CA THR A 745 22.04 -40.29 -14.64
C THR A 745 21.16 -40.12 -15.90
N PRO A 746 21.50 -39.26 -16.89
CA PRO A 746 20.60 -38.93 -18.00
C PRO A 746 20.06 -40.13 -18.81
N VAL A 747 20.86 -41.20 -18.95
CA VAL A 747 20.46 -42.45 -19.62
C VAL A 747 19.41 -43.22 -18.82
N MET A 748 19.55 -43.26 -17.49
CA MET A 748 18.58 -43.89 -16.61
C MET A 748 17.33 -43.02 -16.43
N THR A 749 17.45 -41.70 -16.34
CA THR A 749 16.32 -40.75 -16.34
C THR A 749 15.44 -40.95 -17.57
N HIS A 750 16.04 -40.99 -18.77
CA HIS A 750 15.34 -41.30 -20.03
C HIS A 750 14.61 -42.66 -19.95
N ARG A 751 15.30 -43.71 -19.52
CA ARG A 751 14.73 -45.06 -19.35
C ARG A 751 13.59 -45.10 -18.33
N ARG A 752 13.68 -44.32 -17.24
CA ARG A 752 12.68 -44.26 -16.17
C ARG A 752 11.44 -43.49 -16.62
N ILE A 753 11.60 -42.32 -17.24
CA ILE A 753 10.50 -41.57 -17.88
C ILE A 753 9.78 -42.45 -18.91
N ALA A 754 10.53 -43.11 -19.81
CA ALA A 754 9.96 -43.94 -20.88
C ALA A 754 9.11 -45.13 -20.37
N ARG A 755 9.24 -45.48 -19.08
CA ARG A 755 8.53 -46.56 -18.38
C ARG A 755 7.58 -46.06 -17.27
N ALA A 756 7.56 -44.75 -16.98
CA ALA A 756 6.97 -44.16 -15.77
C ALA A 756 7.46 -44.82 -14.45
N ASP A 757 8.75 -45.16 -14.42
CA ASP A 757 9.42 -45.90 -13.34
C ASP A 757 9.83 -44.97 -12.19
N MET A 758 8.86 -44.73 -11.30
CA MET A 758 8.96 -43.88 -10.10
C MET A 758 8.53 -44.64 -8.84
N SER A 759 9.22 -44.38 -7.72
CA SER A 759 8.82 -44.86 -6.39
C SER A 759 8.20 -43.70 -5.61
N ILE A 760 6.97 -43.85 -5.11
CA ILE A 760 6.31 -42.81 -4.28
C ILE A 760 6.49 -43.17 -2.79
N PRO A 761 7.22 -42.36 -2.00
CA PRO A 761 7.50 -42.66 -0.60
C PRO A 761 6.25 -42.86 0.28
N SER A 762 6.39 -43.67 1.32
CA SER A 762 5.30 -44.00 2.27
C SER A 762 4.75 -42.80 3.04
N PHE A 763 5.52 -41.71 3.18
CA PHE A 763 5.08 -40.47 3.83
C PHE A 763 4.14 -39.60 2.96
N VAL A 764 4.05 -39.85 1.65
CA VAL A 764 3.14 -39.13 0.75
C VAL A 764 1.74 -39.73 0.86
N SER A 765 0.73 -38.90 1.14
CA SER A 765 -0.64 -39.37 1.43
C SER A 765 -1.26 -40.18 0.29
N PRO A 766 -2.20 -41.09 0.59
CA PRO A 766 -2.91 -41.85 -0.44
C PRO A 766 -3.57 -40.95 -1.50
N GLU A 767 -4.14 -39.79 -1.10
CA GLU A 767 -4.82 -38.89 -2.02
C GLU A 767 -3.84 -38.05 -2.87
N ALA A 768 -2.66 -37.70 -2.35
CA ALA A 768 -1.59 -37.08 -3.13
C ALA A 768 -1.00 -38.07 -4.15
N ARG A 769 -0.72 -39.30 -3.69
CA ARG A 769 -0.23 -40.44 -4.47
C ARG A 769 -1.17 -40.78 -5.64
N ASP A 770 -2.48 -40.71 -5.40
CA ASP A 770 -3.52 -40.89 -6.41
C ASP A 770 -3.47 -39.79 -7.49
N LEU A 771 -3.35 -38.50 -7.11
CA LEU A 771 -3.20 -37.40 -8.08
C LEU A 771 -1.92 -37.54 -8.92
N ILE A 772 -0.77 -37.86 -8.29
CA ILE A 772 0.51 -38.05 -8.98
C ILE A 772 0.38 -39.17 -10.03
N LYS A 773 -0.21 -40.31 -9.66
CA LYS A 773 -0.43 -41.45 -10.58
C LYS A 773 -1.40 -41.13 -11.72
N LYS A 774 -2.36 -40.25 -11.51
CA LYS A 774 -3.31 -39.80 -12.55
C LYS A 774 -2.74 -38.75 -13.51
N LEU A 775 -1.68 -38.05 -13.13
CA LEU A 775 -0.95 -37.11 -14.00
C LEU A 775 0.20 -37.79 -14.76
N LEU A 776 0.99 -38.64 -14.08
CA LEU A 776 2.16 -39.33 -14.64
C LEU A 776 1.78 -40.64 -15.35
N VAL A 777 0.87 -40.54 -16.33
CA VAL A 777 0.43 -41.66 -17.18
C VAL A 777 1.19 -41.65 -18.50
N LEU A 778 1.68 -42.83 -18.92
CA LEU A 778 2.42 -43.03 -20.19
C LEU A 778 1.62 -42.66 -21.44
N ASP A 779 0.29 -42.82 -21.37
CA ASP A 779 -0.67 -42.46 -22.41
C ASP A 779 -1.21 -41.04 -22.14
N PRO A 780 -0.95 -40.06 -23.02
CA PRO A 780 -1.34 -38.66 -22.80
C PRO A 780 -2.85 -38.44 -22.65
N GLU A 781 -3.68 -39.23 -23.34
CA GLU A 781 -5.14 -39.06 -23.30
C GLU A 781 -5.78 -39.73 -22.08
N LYS A 782 -5.02 -40.53 -21.33
CA LYS A 782 -5.43 -41.09 -20.02
C LYS A 782 -5.02 -40.21 -18.83
N ARG A 783 -4.35 -39.07 -19.04
CA ARG A 783 -3.98 -38.11 -17.97
C ARG A 783 -5.20 -37.33 -17.49
N ILE A 784 -5.33 -37.12 -16.19
CA ILE A 784 -6.44 -36.37 -15.59
C ILE A 784 -6.50 -34.92 -16.13
N PRO A 785 -7.64 -34.46 -16.69
CA PRO A 785 -7.77 -33.10 -17.22
C PRO A 785 -7.77 -32.04 -16.10
N LEU A 786 -7.31 -30.83 -16.43
CA LEU A 786 -7.08 -29.75 -15.45
C LEU A 786 -8.35 -29.34 -14.69
N GLU A 787 -9.52 -29.43 -15.33
CA GLU A 787 -10.83 -29.29 -14.69
C GLU A 787 -11.03 -30.26 -13.51
N GLN A 788 -10.62 -31.52 -13.65
CA GLN A 788 -10.72 -32.56 -12.61
C GLN A 788 -9.57 -32.48 -11.59
N VAL A 789 -8.40 -31.93 -11.96
CA VAL A 789 -7.32 -31.64 -11.01
C VAL A 789 -7.80 -30.66 -9.95
N GLN A 790 -8.52 -29.59 -10.34
CA GLN A 790 -9.03 -28.60 -9.39
C GLN A 790 -10.07 -29.16 -8.40
N THR A 791 -10.81 -30.19 -8.80
CA THR A 791 -11.80 -30.87 -7.94
C THR A 791 -11.26 -32.15 -7.30
N HIS A 792 -9.96 -32.45 -7.43
CA HIS A 792 -9.38 -33.67 -6.90
C HIS A 792 -9.49 -33.72 -5.37
N PRO A 793 -9.85 -34.86 -4.74
CA PRO A 793 -10.06 -34.95 -3.29
C PRO A 793 -8.92 -34.37 -2.46
N TRP A 794 -7.66 -34.58 -2.87
CA TRP A 794 -6.48 -33.99 -2.24
C TRP A 794 -6.47 -32.45 -2.27
N ILE A 795 -6.72 -31.84 -3.42
CA ILE A 795 -6.78 -30.38 -3.58
C ILE A 795 -7.91 -29.80 -2.73
N VAL A 796 -9.10 -30.40 -2.79
CA VAL A 796 -10.30 -29.98 -2.04
C VAL A 796 -10.09 -30.09 -0.52
N LYS A 797 -9.54 -31.22 -0.04
CA LYS A 797 -9.23 -31.52 1.37
C LYS A 797 -8.37 -30.44 2.03
N HIS A 798 -7.40 -29.90 1.30
CA HIS A 798 -6.42 -28.96 1.84
C HIS A 798 -6.74 -27.49 1.53
N CYS A 799 -7.27 -27.15 0.35
CA CYS A 799 -7.52 -25.76 -0.03
C CYS A 799 -8.80 -25.17 0.60
N ILE A 800 -9.79 -25.99 0.99
CA ILE A 800 -11.01 -25.48 1.66
C ILE A 800 -10.80 -25.29 3.18
N LYS A 801 -9.87 -26.03 3.79
CA LYS A 801 -9.66 -26.00 5.26
C LYS A 801 -8.67 -24.94 5.75
N SER A 802 -7.99 -24.22 4.85
CA SER A 802 -6.96 -23.24 5.20
C SER A 802 -7.48 -21.83 5.52
N SER A 803 -8.77 -21.52 5.33
CA SER A 803 -9.37 -20.21 5.66
C SER A 803 -9.61 -19.96 7.17
N GLY A 804 -9.22 -20.90 8.04
CA GLY A 804 -9.49 -20.82 9.49
C GLY A 804 -8.46 -21.50 10.39
N ARG A 805 -7.19 -21.61 9.94
CA ARG A 805 -6.11 -22.25 10.72
C ARG A 805 -4.76 -21.53 10.61
N ASP A 806 -4.69 -20.34 11.17
CA ASP A 806 -3.44 -19.66 11.56
C ASP A 806 -3.53 -19.15 13.02
N LYS A 807 -3.85 -20.09 13.92
CA LYS A 807 -3.62 -19.99 15.38
C LYS A 807 -3.23 -21.38 15.91
N SER A 808 -2.48 -21.40 17.01
CA SER A 808 -1.87 -22.57 17.68
C SER A 808 -0.92 -23.44 16.83
N SER A 809 0.34 -23.02 16.77
CA SER A 809 1.52 -23.87 16.99
C SER A 809 2.64 -22.96 17.50
#